data_AF-A0A0Q0XV08-F1
#
_entry.id   AF-A0A0Q0XV08-F1
#
_cell.length_a   1.000
_cell.length_b   1.000
_cell.length_c   1.000
_cell.angle_alpha   90.00
_cell.angle_beta   90.00
_cell.angle_gamma   90.00
#
_symmetry.space_group_name_H-M   'P 1'
#
loop_
_entity.id
_entity.type
_entity.pdbx_description
1 polymer ?
#
loop_
_entity_poly.entity_id
_entity_poly.type
_entity_poly.pdbx_seq_one_letter_code
_entity_poly.pdbx_strand_id
1 'polypeptide(L)'
;MLKNNILLLIAICTLAGCASYQAQYKEEELEQYPSGQAVEKSFYLIGDVGYSPLGGKSDGLLSLESYLEGKNTQEDLLIFLGDNIYPTGMPAEDDEFRPTAENHLDAQIDVAKSFGGKSIFIPGNHDYYNENLVNVEREKEYIEKAMDDKDIWQPSVGCPIESREITPDIQLIILDSQWYLAKWDEIPTINDDCDQIKTRDQFFLALEDEFKRNQDKTILVSLHHPLFTNGVHGGQYAAIKHLFPTQGRLPIPVLGSLVSLIRTSGGVSAQDKQNKRYQEMADRLSKLAIASKAPRIIFSSGHEHTLQYIENSGVRQIVSGSGAKQGYATLSNDGLFAYGGKGFARMDVMEDGSSWVQYYGWDGQAHKLLYTKKVIEQPKSFNVDSLPDRFPAFAKANIYEDEKTDKSEVFKGLWGKKYRELYGTEINAKVGILDTLKGGLKILRASGSIETRSLRLQDPSGREYVLRALKKSSVQFLQKTVFNDTDVSVGFDNTGAEDLLYDFYTAAHPYGALVIPDLAAAVDIFHTNPEIYYIPKQKALGQYNNNFGDELYMLVERPEENYNELASFGRPNDIKSTEDLFERLRRDEKYKVDEASFIRARMFDMLIGDWDRGKDQWRWAEFENPDGTVTYKPIPRDRDQVFSNFDGAVFATLRTLVGITNQFATYEDDLSNVKWFNTSATYLDRNLAQEANLEAWKEQARYIQENLSDETIEQAFQNLPAEIYPDESTQTIIESMKARRDNLVDIAARYYNVISKLAIVTGTDKDDIIEIERVSKGVTKVTVYRNKGGEKADVVFQRTFDRSETKEIWIYGLDDDDIIHATGNPNNPIKVRVIGGQNNDIYDIESGRAITVHDHKTKENTFVEMEDAVKRLTNSYEINTYDPKKAIQASNILTPAIGFNPDDGLRLAVQNVYTVDGFNRNPHTRVHKLTAGYFFGTEGYTIAYEGEFAGVFGEMNLLLSGKWNGPTFTENFFGFGNETNNPDDDLTYDFNRVRLSTYSAGAGAIYRGEYGSNLRVNLTVEGNQILEDRGRFITQFPGSQTDPEFFDRKWFGDVNITYNYTSFDNNLNPTRGMIFEINNGLVGNFQQIDDTFYYFKPKMGFYNALTRDRKLVLRSLAQSHIIVGNDYEFYQSAQLGQMTGLRGYRTQRFSGQRSFVTSGDIRYSFNEFKSGFVPLQIGVFVGGDVGRVWLSGDFSERWHNDYGGGIWVNSAEAIGATFNLFHGDDGLRFSFQVGFNF
;
A
#
# COMPACT_ATOMS: atom_id res chain seq x y z
N MET A 1 4.67 -32.89 -46.53
CA MET A 1 5.77 -31.90 -46.55
C MET A 1 6.05 -31.46 -45.12
N LEU A 2 6.89 -32.17 -44.36
CA LEU A 2 7.08 -31.93 -42.91
C LEU A 2 8.43 -32.50 -42.43
N LYS A 3 9.57 -32.01 -42.95
CA LYS A 3 10.89 -32.44 -42.41
C LYS A 3 11.92 -31.33 -42.16
N ASN A 4 11.73 -30.09 -42.63
CA ASN A 4 12.76 -29.04 -42.51
C ASN A 4 12.41 -27.81 -41.66
N ASN A 5 11.26 -27.76 -40.98
CA ASN A 5 10.85 -26.56 -40.23
C ASN A 5 11.57 -26.40 -38.89
N ILE A 6 12.06 -27.47 -38.27
CA ILE A 6 12.77 -27.38 -36.97
C ILE A 6 14.12 -26.70 -37.14
N LEU A 7 14.87 -27.03 -38.19
CA LEU A 7 16.16 -26.37 -38.50
C LEU A 7 15.98 -24.91 -38.90
N LEU A 8 14.90 -24.57 -39.62
CA LEU A 8 14.59 -23.19 -39.96
C LEU A 8 14.17 -22.39 -38.72
N LEU A 9 13.38 -22.96 -37.82
CA LEU A 9 13.00 -22.35 -36.54
C LEU A 9 14.23 -22.14 -35.64
N ILE A 10 15.12 -23.14 -35.54
CA ILE A 10 16.38 -23.04 -34.79
C ILE A 10 17.31 -21.99 -35.42
N ALA A 11 17.39 -21.92 -36.75
CA ALA A 11 18.17 -20.90 -37.47
C ALA A 11 17.61 -19.48 -37.27
N ILE A 12 16.28 -19.32 -37.29
CA ILE A 12 15.61 -18.04 -37.01
C ILE A 12 15.82 -17.63 -35.54
N CYS A 13 15.70 -18.57 -34.59
CA CYS A 13 15.96 -18.32 -33.16
C CYS A 13 17.43 -17.99 -32.86
N THR A 14 18.39 -18.57 -33.60
CA THR A 14 19.82 -18.27 -33.44
C THR A 14 20.20 -16.93 -34.09
N LEU A 15 19.61 -16.58 -35.23
CA LEU A 15 19.80 -15.26 -35.86
C LEU A 15 19.16 -14.11 -35.07
N ALA A 16 18.09 -14.37 -34.31
CA ALA A 16 17.48 -13.40 -33.39
C ALA A 16 18.31 -13.15 -32.10
N GLY A 17 19.35 -13.95 -31.83
CA GLY A 17 20.08 -13.96 -30.55
C GLY A 17 21.28 -13.01 -30.44
N CYS A 18 21.66 -12.27 -31.48
CA CYS A 18 22.90 -11.48 -31.47
C CYS A 18 22.78 -10.04 -30.95
N ALA A 19 21.59 -9.57 -30.54
CA ALA A 19 21.32 -8.14 -30.34
C ALA A 19 21.31 -7.64 -28.87
N SER A 20 21.79 -8.40 -27.88
CA SER A 20 21.38 -8.14 -26.49
C SER A 20 22.37 -7.53 -25.49
N TYR A 21 23.65 -7.44 -25.86
CA TYR A 21 24.67 -6.75 -25.06
C TYR A 21 25.11 -5.42 -25.69
N GLN A 22 24.74 -5.19 -26.95
CA GLN A 22 24.99 -3.94 -27.66
C GLN A 22 23.99 -2.86 -27.25
N ALA A 23 24.33 -1.61 -27.52
CA ALA A 23 23.46 -0.48 -27.25
C ALA A 23 22.23 -0.53 -28.16
N GLN A 24 21.06 -0.33 -27.56
CA GLN A 24 19.76 -0.30 -28.22
C GLN A 24 19.13 1.07 -27.98
N TYR A 25 18.46 1.58 -29.02
CA TYR A 25 17.84 2.91 -29.03
C TYR A 25 16.42 2.80 -29.57
N LYS A 26 15.46 3.48 -28.94
CA LYS A 26 14.08 3.54 -29.46
C LYS A 26 14.01 4.36 -30.76
N GLU A 27 14.79 5.42 -30.83
CA GLU A 27 14.94 6.31 -31.98
C GLU A 27 16.41 6.30 -32.41
N GLU A 28 16.68 6.26 -33.73
CA GLU A 28 18.06 6.16 -34.25
C GLU A 28 18.83 7.48 -34.19
N GLU A 29 18.13 8.62 -34.14
CA GLU A 29 18.76 9.94 -34.00
C GLU A 29 19.00 10.26 -32.53
N LEU A 30 20.28 10.40 -32.16
CA LEU A 30 20.67 10.86 -30.82
C LEU A 30 20.46 12.36 -30.70
N GLU A 31 19.84 12.78 -29.59
CA GLU A 31 19.77 14.20 -29.27
C GLU A 31 21.18 14.76 -29.05
N GLN A 32 21.42 15.96 -29.59
CA GLN A 32 22.70 16.64 -29.41
C GLN A 32 22.69 17.37 -28.07
N TYR A 33 23.70 17.09 -27.25
CA TYR A 33 23.95 17.83 -26.03
C TYR A 33 24.17 19.32 -26.35
N PRO A 34 23.57 20.26 -25.59
CA PRO A 34 23.63 21.67 -25.92
C PRO A 34 25.05 22.22 -25.80
N SER A 35 25.54 22.86 -26.86
CA SER A 35 26.86 23.52 -26.83
C SER A 35 26.75 24.93 -26.25
N GLY A 36 27.47 25.20 -25.16
CA GLY A 36 27.62 26.54 -24.58
C GLY A 36 26.50 26.99 -23.64
N GLN A 37 25.59 26.09 -23.27
CA GLN A 37 24.61 26.34 -22.21
C GLN A 37 25.28 26.12 -20.84
N ALA A 38 25.01 27.01 -19.88
CA ALA A 38 25.60 26.93 -18.55
C ALA A 38 24.97 25.80 -17.73
N VAL A 39 25.84 24.98 -17.12
CA VAL A 39 25.46 23.88 -16.24
C VAL A 39 25.46 24.41 -14.82
N GLU A 40 24.35 24.24 -14.11
CA GLU A 40 24.22 24.59 -12.70
C GLU A 40 24.86 23.51 -11.81
N LYS A 41 24.58 22.23 -12.11
CA LYS A 41 25.14 21.10 -11.37
C LYS A 41 25.25 19.84 -12.23
N SER A 42 26.33 19.09 -12.07
CA SER A 42 26.50 17.76 -12.66
C SER A 42 26.52 16.66 -11.60
N PHE A 43 25.84 15.55 -11.91
CA PHE A 43 25.75 14.34 -11.13
C PHE A 43 26.38 13.18 -11.91
N TYR A 44 27.37 12.52 -11.32
CA TYR A 44 28.02 11.33 -11.87
C TYR A 44 27.48 10.12 -11.12
N LEU A 45 26.91 9.16 -11.86
CA LEU A 45 26.09 8.09 -11.32
C LEU A 45 26.69 6.74 -11.71
N ILE A 46 27.15 5.96 -10.73
CA ILE A 46 27.75 4.65 -10.96
C ILE A 46 27.40 3.69 -9.82
N GLY A 47 26.93 2.48 -10.12
CA GLY A 47 26.64 1.43 -9.13
C GLY A 47 27.24 0.08 -9.55
N ASP A 48 27.14 -0.92 -8.67
CA ASP A 48 27.67 -2.28 -8.88
C ASP A 48 29.18 -2.26 -9.17
N VAL A 49 29.94 -1.51 -8.37
CA VAL A 49 31.39 -1.32 -8.53
C VAL A 49 32.22 -2.21 -7.61
N GLY A 50 31.59 -2.95 -6.69
CA GLY A 50 32.24 -3.75 -5.65
C GLY A 50 32.97 -5.01 -6.10
N TYR A 51 33.29 -5.16 -7.38
CA TYR A 51 33.99 -6.32 -7.93
C TYR A 51 35.19 -5.91 -8.80
N SER A 52 36.14 -5.20 -8.18
CA SER A 52 37.40 -4.77 -8.81
C SER A 52 38.51 -5.83 -8.70
N PRO A 53 39.41 -5.97 -9.69
CA PRO A 53 40.55 -6.89 -9.59
C PRO A 53 41.49 -6.48 -8.44
N LEU A 54 42.23 -7.45 -7.88
CA LEU A 54 43.22 -7.15 -6.83
C LEU A 54 44.28 -6.17 -7.35
N GLY A 55 44.44 -5.05 -6.65
CA GLY A 55 45.36 -3.96 -7.00
C GLY A 55 44.97 -3.18 -8.26
N GLY A 56 43.73 -3.25 -8.71
CA GLY A 56 43.25 -2.54 -9.90
C GLY A 56 41.79 -2.09 -9.77
N LYS A 57 41.27 -1.50 -10.85
CA LYS A 57 39.91 -0.96 -10.92
C LYS A 57 39.05 -1.74 -11.91
N SER A 58 37.74 -1.77 -11.67
CA SER A 58 36.77 -2.30 -12.63
C SER A 58 36.70 -1.44 -13.90
N ASP A 59 36.26 -2.02 -15.02
CA ASP A 59 36.18 -1.30 -16.29
C ASP A 59 35.27 -0.06 -16.23
N GLY A 60 34.19 -0.09 -15.43
CA GLY A 60 33.33 1.08 -15.23
C GLY A 60 34.03 2.19 -14.44
N LEU A 61 34.82 1.84 -13.41
CA LEU A 61 35.67 2.80 -12.70
C LEU A 61 36.76 3.38 -13.60
N LEU A 62 37.40 2.57 -14.45
CA LEU A 62 38.36 3.04 -15.45
C LEU A 62 37.71 3.98 -16.48
N SER A 63 36.48 3.67 -16.90
CA SER A 63 35.70 4.55 -17.78
C SER A 63 35.40 5.89 -17.13
N LEU A 64 35.03 5.91 -15.85
CA LEU A 64 34.78 7.14 -15.11
C LEU A 64 36.08 7.94 -14.93
N GLU A 65 37.14 7.30 -14.45
CA GLU A 65 38.46 7.93 -14.26
C GLU A 65 38.98 8.56 -15.55
N SER A 66 38.94 7.82 -16.67
CA SER A 66 39.31 8.34 -18.00
C SER A 66 38.44 9.52 -18.45
N TYR A 67 37.17 9.60 -18.04
CA TYR A 67 36.30 10.74 -18.35
C TYR A 67 36.67 11.98 -17.53
N LEU A 68 37.04 11.78 -16.27
CA LEU A 68 37.38 12.85 -15.33
C LEU A 68 38.72 13.52 -15.66
N GLU A 69 39.61 12.86 -16.42
CA GLU A 69 40.88 13.44 -16.84
C GLU A 69 40.72 14.81 -17.52
N GLY A 70 41.27 15.85 -16.88
CA GLY A 70 41.24 17.22 -17.40
C GLY A 70 39.88 17.93 -17.28
N LYS A 71 38.91 17.37 -16.55
CA LYS A 71 37.63 18.01 -16.22
C LYS A 71 37.74 18.75 -14.89
N ASN A 72 37.05 19.89 -14.78
CA ASN A 72 36.87 20.56 -13.50
C ASN A 72 35.55 20.08 -12.89
N THR A 73 35.61 19.37 -11.77
CA THR A 73 34.44 18.80 -11.08
C THR A 73 34.26 19.34 -9.66
N GLN A 74 34.90 20.47 -9.31
CA GLN A 74 34.85 21.04 -7.95
C GLN A 74 33.43 21.29 -7.45
N GLU A 75 32.53 21.67 -8.36
CA GLU A 75 31.12 21.95 -8.07
C GLU A 75 30.20 20.78 -8.41
N ASP A 76 30.73 19.59 -8.68
CA ASP A 76 29.93 18.43 -9.10
C ASP A 76 29.73 17.42 -7.95
N LEU A 77 28.85 16.44 -8.17
CA LEU A 77 28.57 15.37 -7.21
C LEU A 77 28.76 13.99 -7.86
N LEU A 78 29.53 13.12 -7.21
CA LEU A 78 29.67 11.71 -7.57
C LEU A 78 28.83 10.85 -6.62
N ILE A 79 27.97 9.98 -7.15
CA ILE A 79 27.10 9.11 -6.36
C ILE A 79 27.38 7.64 -6.73
N PHE A 80 27.84 6.88 -5.74
CA PHE A 80 27.95 5.43 -5.78
C PHE A 80 26.60 4.82 -5.37
N LEU A 81 25.92 4.17 -6.34
CA LEU A 81 24.54 3.71 -6.24
C LEU A 81 24.39 2.31 -5.59
N GLY A 82 25.34 1.91 -4.75
CA GLY A 82 25.35 0.66 -3.98
C GLY A 82 25.93 -0.56 -4.67
N ASP A 83 25.94 -1.67 -3.92
CA ASP A 83 26.73 -2.88 -4.20
C ASP A 83 28.22 -2.54 -4.31
N ASN A 84 28.72 -1.94 -3.24
CA ASN A 84 30.07 -1.44 -3.13
C ASN A 84 31.05 -2.57 -2.78
N ILE A 85 30.59 -3.72 -2.29
CA ILE A 85 31.43 -4.90 -2.01
C ILE A 85 30.76 -6.21 -2.47
N TYR A 86 31.54 -7.12 -3.05
CA TYR A 86 31.11 -8.48 -3.41
C TYR A 86 32.00 -9.58 -2.82
N PRO A 87 31.44 -10.73 -2.40
CA PRO A 87 30.02 -11.10 -2.50
C PRO A 87 29.16 -10.63 -1.32
N THR A 88 29.76 -10.04 -0.29
CA THR A 88 29.13 -9.61 0.95
C THR A 88 29.73 -8.29 1.41
N GLY A 89 28.99 -7.53 2.21
CA GLY A 89 29.43 -6.26 2.81
C GLY A 89 30.64 -6.40 3.72
N MET A 90 31.05 -5.29 4.32
CA MET A 90 32.33 -5.17 5.00
C MET A 90 32.43 -6.08 6.25
N PRO A 91 33.25 -7.14 6.25
CA PRO A 91 33.35 -8.04 7.40
C PRO A 91 34.21 -7.46 8.53
N ALA A 92 34.27 -8.16 9.66
CA ALA A 92 35.16 -7.85 10.78
C ALA A 92 36.64 -7.86 10.36
N GLU A 93 37.49 -7.16 11.12
CA GLU A 93 38.91 -6.97 10.79
C GLU A 93 39.72 -8.29 10.69
N ASP A 94 39.30 -9.33 11.40
CA ASP A 94 39.96 -10.64 11.45
C ASP A 94 39.43 -11.66 10.43
N ASP A 95 38.44 -11.29 9.63
CA ASP A 95 37.86 -12.16 8.60
C ASP A 95 38.81 -12.37 7.39
N GLU A 96 38.86 -13.59 6.85
CA GLU A 96 39.73 -13.93 5.70
C GLU A 96 39.38 -13.13 4.43
N PHE A 97 38.12 -12.71 4.27
CA PHE A 97 37.64 -11.91 3.13
C PHE A 97 37.94 -10.41 3.28
N ARG A 98 38.28 -9.93 4.50
CA ARG A 98 38.52 -8.51 4.80
C ARG A 98 39.48 -7.82 3.81
N PRO A 99 40.66 -8.38 3.46
CA PRO A 99 41.58 -7.72 2.53
C PRO A 99 41.01 -7.58 1.11
N THR A 100 40.11 -8.48 0.71
CA THR A 100 39.46 -8.41 -0.61
C THR A 100 38.35 -7.36 -0.61
N ALA A 101 37.58 -7.27 0.48
CA ALA A 101 36.58 -6.23 0.68
C ALA A 101 37.21 -4.83 0.64
N GLU A 102 38.31 -4.63 1.38
CA GLU A 102 39.08 -3.37 1.36
C GLU A 102 39.58 -3.04 -0.04
N ASN A 103 40.14 -4.00 -0.78
CA ASN A 103 40.56 -3.77 -2.17
C ASN A 103 39.42 -3.28 -3.08
N HIS A 104 38.22 -3.83 -2.92
CA HIS A 104 37.06 -3.41 -3.72
C HIS A 104 36.64 -1.98 -3.41
N LEU A 105 36.65 -1.57 -2.13
CA LEU A 105 36.36 -0.20 -1.73
C LEU A 105 37.48 0.77 -2.08
N ASP A 106 38.74 0.40 -1.84
CA ASP A 106 39.90 1.24 -2.11
C ASP A 106 39.94 1.65 -3.59
N ALA A 107 39.58 0.75 -4.51
CA ALA A 107 39.45 1.07 -5.93
C ALA A 107 38.42 2.19 -6.22
N GLN A 108 37.34 2.25 -5.44
CA GLN A 108 36.29 3.28 -5.55
C GLN A 108 36.72 4.58 -4.87
N ILE A 109 37.29 4.46 -3.66
CA ILE A 109 37.86 5.56 -2.88
C ILE A 109 38.95 6.28 -3.68
N ASP A 110 39.80 5.56 -4.40
CA ASP A 110 40.83 6.15 -5.26
C ASP A 110 40.23 7.04 -6.36
N VAL A 111 39.15 6.60 -7.01
CA VAL A 111 38.43 7.42 -7.99
C VAL A 111 37.74 8.60 -7.32
N ALA A 112 37.10 8.39 -6.16
CA ALA A 112 36.46 9.44 -5.38
C ALA A 112 37.47 10.53 -4.95
N LYS A 113 38.70 10.16 -4.58
CA LYS A 113 39.80 11.11 -4.25
C LYS A 113 40.28 11.91 -5.45
N SER A 114 40.18 11.34 -6.65
CA SER A 114 40.51 12.04 -7.91
C SER A 114 39.41 13.01 -8.36
N PHE A 115 38.19 12.85 -7.82
CA PHE A 115 37.05 13.72 -8.10
C PHE A 115 37.16 14.99 -7.26
N GLY A 116 37.26 16.15 -7.90
CA GLY A 116 37.45 17.42 -7.21
C GLY A 116 36.25 17.93 -6.38
N GLY A 117 35.07 17.34 -6.57
CA GLY A 117 33.82 17.71 -5.89
C GLY A 117 33.47 16.76 -4.73
N LYS A 118 32.19 16.70 -4.35
CA LYS A 118 31.74 15.80 -3.28
C LYS A 118 31.39 14.41 -3.81
N SER A 119 31.59 13.38 -2.99
CA SER A 119 31.16 12.01 -3.29
C SER A 119 30.14 11.55 -2.26
N ILE A 120 29.23 10.67 -2.65
CA ILE A 120 28.24 10.03 -1.79
C ILE A 120 28.17 8.53 -2.10
N PHE A 121 28.14 7.69 -1.07
CA PHE A 121 27.92 6.26 -1.14
C PHE A 121 26.55 5.92 -0.55
N ILE A 122 25.83 5.04 -1.24
CA ILE A 122 24.52 4.51 -0.84
C ILE A 122 24.66 3.00 -0.69
N PRO A 123 24.01 2.34 0.28
CA PRO A 123 24.01 0.88 0.37
C PRO A 123 23.23 0.21 -0.77
N GLY A 124 23.74 -0.92 -1.23
CA GLY A 124 23.03 -1.93 -2.00
C GLY A 124 22.73 -3.20 -1.19
N ASN A 125 22.19 -4.21 -1.85
CA ASN A 125 21.81 -5.43 -1.15
C ASN A 125 23.02 -6.27 -0.71
N HIS A 126 24.12 -6.24 -1.46
CA HIS A 126 25.33 -6.98 -1.09
C HIS A 126 25.99 -6.42 0.17
N ASP A 127 25.89 -5.10 0.37
CA ASP A 127 26.45 -4.40 1.52
C ASP A 127 25.76 -4.82 2.84
N TYR A 128 24.50 -5.28 2.75
CA TYR A 128 23.73 -5.88 3.86
C TYR A 128 24.03 -7.36 4.14
N TYR A 129 24.63 -8.11 3.19
CA TYR A 129 24.72 -9.56 3.35
C TYR A 129 25.61 -9.98 4.52
N ASN A 130 25.35 -11.19 5.06
CA ASN A 130 26.00 -11.82 6.22
C ASN A 130 25.63 -11.25 7.60
N GLU A 131 25.83 -9.95 7.86
CA GLU A 131 25.60 -9.33 9.19
C GLU A 131 24.66 -8.10 9.16
N ASN A 132 23.87 -7.90 8.09
CA ASN A 132 22.89 -6.81 7.96
C ASN A 132 23.52 -5.43 8.23
N LEU A 133 22.89 -4.59 9.06
CA LEU A 133 23.34 -3.22 9.34
C LEU A 133 24.74 -3.13 9.94
N VAL A 134 25.24 -4.20 10.58
CA VAL A 134 26.59 -4.20 11.15
C VAL A 134 27.64 -4.08 10.04
N ASN A 135 27.44 -4.76 8.91
CA ASN A 135 28.36 -4.65 7.76
C ASN A 135 28.26 -3.27 7.09
N VAL A 136 27.04 -2.75 7.00
CA VAL A 136 26.78 -1.41 6.45
C VAL A 136 27.49 -0.33 7.31
N GLU A 137 27.42 -0.44 8.64
CA GLU A 137 28.09 0.51 9.53
C GLU A 137 29.62 0.40 9.43
N ARG A 138 30.19 -0.82 9.41
CA ARG A 138 31.65 -1.00 9.21
C ARG A 138 32.13 -0.44 7.87
N GLU A 139 31.32 -0.57 6.83
CA GLU A 139 31.61 -0.03 5.51
C GLU A 139 31.62 1.49 5.52
N LYS A 140 30.58 2.11 6.09
CA LYS A 140 30.49 3.55 6.32
C LYS A 140 31.71 4.06 7.08
N GLU A 141 32.03 3.47 8.23
CA GLU A 141 33.18 3.88 9.06
C GLU A 141 34.51 3.80 8.29
N TYR A 142 34.69 2.78 7.45
CA TYR A 142 35.88 2.62 6.63
C TYR A 142 36.01 3.74 5.60
N ILE A 143 34.91 4.07 4.90
CA ILE A 143 34.89 5.11 3.86
C ILE A 143 35.06 6.50 4.48
N GLU A 144 34.33 6.80 5.56
CA GLU A 144 34.44 8.08 6.30
C GLU A 144 35.89 8.32 6.74
N LYS A 145 36.55 7.29 7.29
CA LYS A 145 37.96 7.37 7.70
C LYS A 145 38.92 7.56 6.52
N ALA A 146 38.68 6.89 5.40
CA ALA A 146 39.56 6.94 4.24
C ALA A 146 39.46 8.28 3.46
N MET A 147 38.31 8.95 3.57
CA MET A 147 37.98 10.19 2.86
C MET A 147 38.02 11.44 3.75
N ASP A 148 38.05 11.27 5.08
CA ASP A 148 37.95 12.36 6.06
C ASP A 148 36.68 13.21 5.88
N ASP A 149 35.57 12.55 5.56
CA ASP A 149 34.26 13.16 5.31
C ASP A 149 33.16 12.33 5.99
N LYS A 150 32.45 12.92 6.95
CA LYS A 150 31.35 12.27 7.69
C LYS A 150 30.03 12.27 6.91
N ASP A 151 29.91 13.08 5.87
CA ASP A 151 28.69 13.22 5.07
C ASP A 151 28.70 12.34 3.81
N ILE A 152 29.75 11.53 3.64
CA ILE A 152 30.00 10.71 2.45
C ILE A 152 29.08 9.49 2.33
N TRP A 153 28.53 8.99 3.42
CA TRP A 153 27.61 7.85 3.40
C TRP A 153 26.19 8.30 3.67
N GLN A 154 25.22 7.96 2.80
CA GLN A 154 23.82 8.34 2.99
C GLN A 154 22.83 7.29 2.45
N PRO A 155 21.64 7.15 3.05
CA PRO A 155 21.22 7.78 4.31
C PRO A 155 21.99 7.21 5.52
N SER A 156 21.76 7.77 6.73
CA SER A 156 22.26 7.18 7.97
C SER A 156 21.85 5.70 8.06
N VAL A 157 22.74 4.85 8.58
CA VAL A 157 22.50 3.41 8.68
C VAL A 157 21.25 3.15 9.53
N GLY A 158 20.33 2.32 9.02
CA GLY A 158 19.03 2.06 9.65
C GLY A 158 17.94 3.10 9.34
N CYS A 159 18.27 4.20 8.66
CA CYS A 159 17.30 5.18 8.18
C CYS A 159 17.00 4.97 6.69
N PRO A 160 15.73 5.06 6.25
CA PRO A 160 15.38 4.77 4.86
C PRO A 160 15.55 5.94 3.88
N ILE A 161 15.66 7.16 4.37
CA ILE A 161 15.60 8.38 3.55
C ILE A 161 16.51 9.47 4.10
N GLU A 162 17.18 10.17 3.20
CA GLU A 162 17.88 11.43 3.45
C GLU A 162 17.49 12.43 2.35
N SER A 163 17.27 13.70 2.70
CA SER A 163 16.89 14.76 1.75
C SER A 163 17.84 15.95 1.89
N ARG A 164 18.55 16.28 0.80
CA ARG A 164 19.59 17.32 0.77
C ARG A 164 19.33 18.36 -0.31
N GLU A 165 19.28 19.63 0.09
CA GLU A 165 19.28 20.75 -0.83
C GLU A 165 20.67 20.89 -1.45
N ILE A 166 20.79 20.75 -2.77
CA ILE A 166 22.06 20.86 -3.49
C ILE A 166 22.27 22.31 -3.93
N THR A 167 21.21 22.91 -4.45
CA THR A 167 21.10 24.35 -4.76
C THR A 167 19.65 24.80 -4.45
N PRO A 168 19.33 26.11 -4.49
CA PRO A 168 17.95 26.58 -4.37
C PRO A 168 16.97 25.95 -5.38
N ASP A 169 17.47 25.47 -6.52
CA ASP A 169 16.68 24.89 -7.61
C ASP A 169 16.80 23.36 -7.73
N ILE A 170 17.67 22.71 -6.94
CA ILE A 170 17.95 21.27 -7.02
C ILE A 170 17.89 20.59 -5.65
N GLN A 171 17.10 19.51 -5.56
CA GLN A 171 17.00 18.63 -4.41
C GLN A 171 17.53 17.23 -4.73
N LEU A 172 18.36 16.67 -3.86
CA LEU A 172 18.74 15.26 -3.88
C LEU A 172 18.01 14.52 -2.76
N ILE A 173 17.25 13.48 -3.10
CA ILE A 173 16.63 12.56 -2.14
C ILE A 173 17.32 11.21 -2.30
N ILE A 174 17.82 10.65 -1.21
CA ILE A 174 18.56 9.40 -1.21
C ILE A 174 17.74 8.38 -0.43
N LEU A 175 17.52 7.20 -1.02
CA LEU A 175 16.71 6.14 -0.40
C LEU A 175 17.53 4.86 -0.22
N ASP A 176 17.49 4.31 0.99
CA ASP A 176 17.90 2.93 1.22
C ASP A 176 16.77 1.99 0.81
N SER A 177 16.82 1.58 -0.45
CA SER A 177 15.84 0.61 -0.97
C SER A 177 15.99 -0.78 -0.35
N GLN A 178 17.16 -1.16 0.16
CA GLN A 178 17.36 -2.47 0.78
C GLN A 178 16.73 -2.53 2.17
N TRP A 179 16.74 -1.42 2.93
CA TRP A 179 15.98 -1.27 4.17
C TRP A 179 14.52 -1.69 4.00
N TYR A 180 13.88 -1.30 2.89
CA TYR A 180 12.48 -1.66 2.63
C TYR A 180 12.32 -3.15 2.32
N LEU A 181 13.25 -3.75 1.56
CA LEU A 181 13.19 -5.16 1.16
C LEU A 181 13.61 -6.14 2.27
N ALA A 182 14.42 -5.67 3.21
CA ALA A 182 14.95 -6.45 4.32
C ALA A 182 13.84 -7.04 5.20
N LYS A 183 14.13 -8.19 5.81
CA LYS A 183 13.22 -8.83 6.76
C LYS A 183 13.44 -8.26 8.15
N TRP A 184 12.57 -7.35 8.58
CA TRP A 184 12.75 -6.62 9.83
C TRP A 184 12.67 -7.52 11.07
N ASP A 185 11.94 -8.63 10.97
CA ASP A 185 11.89 -9.64 12.04
C ASP A 185 13.25 -10.35 12.26
N GLU A 186 14.17 -10.28 11.29
CA GLU A 186 15.55 -10.76 11.40
C GLU A 186 16.53 -9.64 11.80
N ILE A 187 16.08 -8.38 11.85
CA ILE A 187 16.88 -7.18 12.17
C ILE A 187 16.11 -6.31 13.19
N PRO A 188 16.03 -6.72 14.46
CA PRO A 188 15.27 -5.98 15.48
C PRO A 188 15.65 -4.49 15.59
N THR A 189 16.92 -4.17 15.32
CA THR A 189 17.51 -2.83 15.46
C THR A 189 17.38 -1.98 14.20
N ILE A 190 16.58 -2.40 13.21
CA ILE A 190 16.60 -1.79 11.86
C ILE A 190 16.29 -0.29 11.84
N ASN A 191 15.57 0.22 12.83
CA ASN A 191 15.18 1.63 12.92
C ASN A 191 15.62 2.27 14.24
N ASP A 192 16.58 1.70 14.98
CA ASP A 192 16.95 2.21 16.31
C ASP A 192 17.37 3.69 16.21
N ASP A 193 18.26 4.00 15.25
CA ASP A 193 18.76 5.36 14.99
C ASP A 193 17.84 6.25 14.11
N CYS A 194 16.58 5.83 13.87
CA CYS A 194 15.62 6.56 13.04
C CYS A 194 14.44 7.11 13.85
N ASP A 195 14.54 8.34 14.37
CA ASP A 195 13.55 8.90 15.31
C ASP A 195 12.11 8.94 14.75
N GLN A 196 11.95 9.29 13.46
CA GLN A 196 10.66 9.63 12.87
C GLN A 196 10.01 8.49 12.06
N ILE A 197 10.80 7.50 11.62
CA ILE A 197 10.32 6.44 10.73
C ILE A 197 10.57 5.07 11.37
N LYS A 198 9.51 4.53 11.97
CA LYS A 198 9.51 3.18 12.56
C LYS A 198 8.67 2.19 11.75
N THR A 199 8.04 2.62 10.66
CA THR A 199 7.20 1.77 9.80
C THR A 199 7.42 2.08 8.33
N ARG A 200 7.18 1.09 7.46
CA ARG A 200 7.22 1.28 5.99
C ARG A 200 6.22 2.32 5.50
N ASP A 201 5.07 2.45 6.17
CA ASP A 201 4.08 3.48 5.84
C ASP A 201 4.56 4.88 6.20
N GLN A 202 5.23 5.06 7.34
CA GLN A 202 5.86 6.33 7.70
C GLN A 202 6.95 6.75 6.71
N PHE A 203 7.71 5.79 6.17
CA PHE A 203 8.68 6.06 5.10
C PHE A 203 8.00 6.69 3.87
N PHE A 204 6.90 6.11 3.40
CA PHE A 204 6.16 6.68 2.26
C PHE A 204 5.58 8.06 2.55
N LEU A 205 5.11 8.29 3.78
CA LEU A 205 4.62 9.62 4.19
C LEU A 205 5.74 10.66 4.21
N ALA A 206 6.92 10.30 4.75
CA ALA A 206 8.08 11.19 4.76
C ALA A 206 8.53 11.56 3.34
N LEU A 207 8.59 10.58 2.43
CA LEU A 207 8.92 10.83 1.03
C LEU A 207 7.88 11.71 0.32
N GLU A 208 6.59 11.47 0.57
CA GLU A 208 5.51 12.31 0.01
C GLU A 208 5.68 13.78 0.43
N ASP A 209 6.03 14.01 1.70
CA ASP A 209 6.27 15.35 2.23
C ASP A 209 7.51 15.99 1.57
N GLU A 210 8.58 15.23 1.34
CA GLU A 210 9.77 15.73 0.64
C GLU A 210 9.49 16.11 -0.82
N PHE A 211 8.69 15.33 -1.54
CA PHE A 211 8.26 15.70 -2.90
C PHE A 211 7.43 16.99 -2.89
N LYS A 212 6.49 17.15 -1.95
CA LYS A 212 5.67 18.37 -1.85
C LYS A 212 6.49 19.60 -1.49
N ARG A 213 7.42 19.46 -0.54
CA ARG A 213 8.27 20.57 -0.06
C ARG A 213 9.18 21.11 -1.16
N ASN A 214 9.57 20.25 -2.10
CA ASN A 214 10.56 20.54 -3.14
C ASN A 214 9.97 20.51 -4.57
N GLN A 215 8.64 20.54 -4.73
CA GLN A 215 7.97 20.39 -6.03
C GLN A 215 8.39 21.42 -7.09
N ASP A 216 8.85 22.60 -6.67
CA ASP A 216 9.32 23.67 -7.54
C ASP A 216 10.79 23.50 -7.95
N LYS A 217 11.50 22.46 -7.47
CA LYS A 217 12.91 22.16 -7.79
C LYS A 217 13.01 21.01 -8.81
N THR A 218 14.22 20.80 -9.34
CA THR A 218 14.59 19.52 -9.96
C THR A 218 14.95 18.54 -8.85
N ILE A 219 14.24 17.42 -8.76
CA ILE A 219 14.41 16.42 -7.69
C ILE A 219 15.07 15.18 -8.28
N LEU A 220 16.30 14.89 -7.88
CA LEU A 220 16.97 13.64 -8.18
C LEU A 220 16.76 12.68 -7.00
N VAL A 221 16.11 11.54 -7.25
CA VAL A 221 15.92 10.47 -6.27
C VAL A 221 16.91 9.35 -6.57
N SER A 222 17.85 9.09 -5.66
CA SER A 222 18.90 8.07 -5.84
C SER A 222 18.67 6.90 -4.89
N LEU A 223 18.64 5.68 -5.42
CA LEU A 223 18.36 4.46 -4.68
C LEU A 223 19.02 3.27 -5.37
N HIS A 224 19.38 2.22 -4.63
CA HIS A 224 20.02 1.06 -5.27
C HIS A 224 19.09 0.31 -6.24
N HIS A 225 17.88 -0.04 -5.81
CA HIS A 225 16.93 -0.85 -6.58
C HIS A 225 16.08 -0.01 -7.56
N PRO A 226 16.12 -0.23 -8.89
CA PRO A 226 15.34 0.53 -9.86
C PRO A 226 13.82 0.36 -9.68
N LEU A 227 13.03 1.40 -9.93
CA LEU A 227 11.57 1.26 -10.05
C LEU A 227 11.20 0.54 -11.35
N PHE A 228 11.92 0.85 -12.42
CA PHE A 228 11.76 0.24 -13.74
C PHE A 228 13.10 -0.29 -14.22
N THR A 229 13.12 -1.54 -14.67
CA THR A 229 14.29 -2.15 -15.31
C THR A 229 13.82 -3.13 -16.38
N ASN A 230 14.54 -3.13 -17.50
CA ASN A 230 14.40 -4.09 -18.59
C ASN A 230 15.66 -4.97 -18.73
N GLY A 231 16.35 -5.21 -17.61
CA GLY A 231 17.44 -6.17 -17.50
C GLY A 231 17.03 -7.49 -16.83
N VAL A 232 18.01 -8.20 -16.28
CA VAL A 232 17.86 -9.55 -15.73
C VAL A 232 16.97 -9.54 -14.48
N HIS A 233 17.16 -8.56 -13.60
CA HIS A 233 16.35 -8.37 -12.39
C HIS A 233 14.92 -7.89 -12.73
N GLY A 234 14.74 -7.28 -13.91
CA GLY A 234 13.44 -6.98 -14.51
C GLY A 234 12.73 -8.16 -15.18
N GLY A 235 13.33 -9.35 -15.18
CA GLY A 235 12.77 -10.54 -15.82
C GLY A 235 13.04 -10.61 -17.32
N GLN A 236 14.17 -10.08 -17.82
CA GLN A 236 14.58 -10.17 -19.22
C GLN A 236 15.87 -11.01 -19.34
N TYR A 237 15.86 -12.07 -20.15
CA TYR A 237 16.99 -12.99 -20.26
C TYR A 237 17.41 -13.20 -21.71
N ALA A 238 18.69 -13.47 -21.90
CA ALA A 238 19.25 -13.90 -23.17
C ALA A 238 18.67 -15.26 -23.59
N ALA A 239 18.43 -15.46 -24.89
CA ALA A 239 17.99 -16.73 -25.45
C ALA A 239 18.86 -17.92 -25.00
N ILE A 240 20.16 -17.69 -24.78
CA ILE A 240 21.11 -18.71 -24.31
C ILE A 240 20.77 -19.25 -22.90
N LYS A 241 20.10 -18.49 -22.04
CA LYS A 241 19.68 -18.92 -20.70
C LYS A 241 18.60 -20.01 -20.74
N HIS A 242 17.84 -20.10 -21.82
CA HIS A 242 16.91 -21.21 -22.07
C HIS A 242 17.62 -22.55 -22.34
N LEU A 243 18.90 -22.51 -22.73
CA LEU A 243 19.75 -23.68 -22.92
C LEU A 243 20.66 -23.91 -21.71
N PHE A 244 21.19 -22.84 -21.11
CA PHE A 244 22.14 -22.87 -20.00
C PHE A 244 21.66 -21.95 -18.86
N PRO A 245 20.77 -22.44 -17.98
CA PRO A 245 20.19 -21.61 -16.91
C PRO A 245 21.21 -21.26 -15.82
N THR A 246 22.20 -22.13 -15.58
CA THR A 246 23.28 -21.94 -14.59
C THR A 246 24.61 -21.59 -15.29
N GLN A 247 25.67 -21.31 -14.52
CA GLN A 247 27.02 -21.11 -15.08
C GLN A 247 27.65 -22.39 -15.65
N GLY A 248 26.95 -23.54 -15.58
CA GLY A 248 27.39 -24.80 -16.16
C GLY A 248 27.38 -24.80 -17.69
N ARG A 249 28.28 -25.59 -18.29
CA ARG A 249 28.42 -25.72 -19.76
C ARG A 249 27.57 -26.84 -20.38
N LEU A 250 26.67 -27.47 -19.63
CA LEU A 250 25.79 -28.55 -20.13
C LEU A 250 24.45 -27.95 -20.58
N PRO A 251 24.05 -28.09 -21.86
CA PRO A 251 22.76 -27.58 -22.31
C PRO A 251 21.65 -28.49 -21.80
N ILE A 252 20.66 -27.91 -21.13
CA ILE A 252 19.48 -28.62 -20.64
C ILE A 252 18.25 -27.92 -21.22
N PRO A 253 17.95 -28.09 -22.53
CA PRO A 253 16.79 -27.45 -23.15
C PRO A 253 15.50 -27.91 -22.46
N VAL A 254 14.42 -27.11 -22.57
CA VAL A 254 13.15 -27.30 -21.84
C VAL A 254 13.26 -27.01 -20.34
N LEU A 255 14.11 -27.72 -19.59
CA LEU A 255 14.32 -27.43 -18.16
C LEU A 255 14.98 -26.06 -17.96
N GLY A 256 15.93 -25.69 -18.81
CA GLY A 256 16.54 -24.35 -18.82
C GLY A 256 15.54 -23.25 -19.15
N SER A 257 14.61 -23.52 -20.07
CA SER A 257 13.48 -22.61 -20.35
C SER A 257 12.55 -22.50 -19.14
N LEU A 258 12.24 -23.59 -18.46
CA LEU A 258 11.40 -23.59 -17.27
C LEU A 258 12.04 -22.82 -16.12
N VAL A 259 13.33 -23.04 -15.85
CA VAL A 259 14.08 -22.29 -14.81
C VAL A 259 14.13 -20.80 -15.14
N SER A 260 14.40 -20.46 -16.40
CA SER A 260 14.36 -19.07 -16.86
C SER A 260 12.97 -18.48 -16.67
N LEU A 261 11.91 -19.21 -17.01
CA LEU A 261 10.52 -18.77 -16.88
C LEU A 261 10.08 -18.57 -15.42
N ILE A 262 10.50 -19.48 -14.53
CA ILE A 262 10.29 -19.34 -13.08
C ILE A 262 10.98 -18.09 -12.56
N ARG A 263 12.21 -17.80 -13.01
CA ARG A 263 12.92 -16.59 -12.58
C ARG A 263 12.32 -15.32 -13.19
N THR A 264 11.92 -15.33 -14.47
CA THR A 264 11.33 -14.16 -15.16
C THR A 264 9.98 -13.76 -14.63
N SER A 265 9.16 -14.74 -14.26
CA SER A 265 7.74 -14.54 -13.99
C SER A 265 7.40 -14.81 -12.53
N GLY A 266 8.28 -15.50 -11.81
CA GLY A 266 8.10 -15.83 -10.40
C GLY A 266 8.65 -14.78 -9.45
N GLY A 267 9.80 -14.14 -9.70
CA GLY A 267 10.34 -13.17 -8.72
C GLY A 267 10.71 -13.80 -7.37
N VAL A 268 11.26 -15.02 -7.41
CA VAL A 268 11.56 -15.85 -6.23
C VAL A 268 12.62 -15.24 -5.30
N SER A 269 13.43 -14.32 -5.79
CA SER A 269 14.36 -13.52 -4.98
C SER A 269 13.71 -12.20 -4.60
N ALA A 270 13.90 -11.73 -3.37
CA ALA A 270 13.53 -10.36 -2.95
C ALA A 270 14.17 -9.26 -3.83
N GLN A 271 15.24 -9.63 -4.54
CA GLN A 271 16.08 -8.79 -5.39
C GLN A 271 15.62 -8.79 -6.87
N ASP A 272 14.61 -9.59 -7.23
CA ASP A 272 14.02 -9.55 -8.57
C ASP A 272 12.76 -8.67 -8.53
N LYS A 273 12.58 -7.77 -9.51
CA LYS A 273 11.45 -6.81 -9.53
C LYS A 273 10.08 -7.50 -9.43
N GLN A 274 9.92 -8.74 -9.89
CA GLN A 274 8.65 -9.49 -9.82
C GLN A 274 8.32 -10.01 -8.41
N ASN A 275 9.21 -9.84 -7.43
CA ASN A 275 8.93 -10.17 -6.05
C ASN A 275 7.85 -9.25 -5.47
N LYS A 276 6.91 -9.82 -4.71
CA LYS A 276 5.79 -9.07 -4.15
C LYS A 276 6.21 -7.81 -3.38
N ARG A 277 7.24 -7.91 -2.51
CA ARG A 277 7.69 -6.77 -1.69
C ARG A 277 8.38 -5.69 -2.53
N TYR A 278 9.15 -6.09 -3.54
CA TYR A 278 9.80 -5.15 -4.44
C TYR A 278 8.77 -4.46 -5.35
N GLN A 279 7.79 -5.20 -5.90
CA GLN A 279 6.68 -4.58 -6.65
C GLN A 279 5.95 -3.55 -5.79
N GLU A 280 5.62 -3.89 -4.55
CA GLU A 280 4.96 -2.96 -3.62
C GLU A 280 5.77 -1.66 -3.44
N MET A 281 7.07 -1.76 -3.19
CA MET A 281 7.96 -0.59 -3.09
C MET A 281 7.95 0.23 -4.38
N ALA A 282 8.22 -0.41 -5.52
CA ALA A 282 8.38 0.26 -6.80
C ALA A 282 7.09 0.96 -7.25
N ASP A 283 5.95 0.29 -7.06
CA ASP A 283 4.64 0.82 -7.39
C ASP A 283 4.26 1.98 -6.47
N ARG A 284 4.49 1.88 -5.16
CA ARG A 284 4.23 2.98 -4.21
C ARG A 284 5.11 4.20 -4.50
N LEU A 285 6.42 4.02 -4.74
CA LEU A 285 7.33 5.12 -5.05
C LEU A 285 6.96 5.84 -6.36
N SER A 286 6.68 5.08 -7.43
CA SER A 286 6.26 5.66 -8.71
C SER A 286 4.93 6.42 -8.59
N LYS A 287 3.96 5.87 -7.86
CA LYS A 287 2.67 6.54 -7.60
C LYS A 287 2.84 7.82 -6.79
N LEU A 288 3.68 7.84 -5.76
CA LEU A 288 3.97 9.06 -5.00
C LEU A 288 4.59 10.14 -5.88
N ALA A 289 5.54 9.77 -6.74
CA ALA A 289 6.15 10.71 -7.68
C ALA A 289 5.11 11.31 -8.63
N ILE A 290 4.23 10.48 -9.22
CA ILE A 290 3.14 10.93 -10.11
C ILE A 290 2.15 11.82 -9.34
N ALA A 291 1.71 11.39 -8.15
CA ALA A 291 0.73 12.09 -7.34
C ALA A 291 1.24 13.44 -6.82
N SER A 292 2.55 13.60 -6.64
CA SER A 292 3.16 14.86 -6.22
C SER A 292 2.98 15.99 -7.25
N LYS A 293 2.80 15.65 -8.53
CA LYS A 293 2.85 16.57 -9.67
C LYS A 293 4.12 17.44 -9.75
N ALA A 294 5.16 17.15 -8.97
CA ALA A 294 6.46 17.77 -9.13
C ALA A 294 6.99 17.41 -10.53
N PRO A 295 7.05 18.37 -11.47
CA PRO A 295 7.23 18.04 -12.89
C PRO A 295 8.64 17.53 -13.22
N ARG A 296 9.56 17.62 -12.25
CA ARG A 296 11.00 17.42 -12.41
C ARG A 296 11.59 16.38 -11.46
N ILE A 297 10.87 15.28 -11.22
CA ILE A 297 11.40 14.12 -10.50
C ILE A 297 12.10 13.16 -11.47
N ILE A 298 13.33 12.75 -11.12
CA ILE A 298 14.14 11.77 -11.85
C ILE A 298 14.67 10.74 -10.86
N PHE A 299 14.54 9.46 -11.16
CA PHE A 299 15.09 8.37 -10.35
C PHE A 299 16.42 7.88 -10.92
N SER A 300 17.40 7.54 -10.08
CA SER A 300 18.67 6.93 -10.47
C SER A 300 18.99 5.69 -9.63
N SER A 301 19.53 4.63 -10.24
CA SER A 301 19.72 3.34 -9.56
C SER A 301 20.85 2.45 -10.07
N GLY A 302 21.30 1.52 -9.22
CA GLY A 302 22.55 0.76 -9.40
C GLY A 302 22.44 -0.77 -9.36
N HIS A 303 21.30 -1.34 -9.02
CA HIS A 303 21.15 -2.79 -8.82
C HIS A 303 21.26 -3.64 -10.10
N GLU A 304 20.78 -3.11 -11.23
CA GLU A 304 20.81 -3.87 -12.48
C GLU A 304 22.16 -3.73 -13.18
N HIS A 305 22.75 -4.86 -13.60
CA HIS A 305 24.06 -4.96 -14.28
C HIS A 305 24.14 -4.35 -15.69
N THR A 306 23.46 -3.22 -15.94
CA THR A 306 23.26 -2.61 -17.27
C THR A 306 23.15 -1.08 -17.17
N LEU A 307 23.20 -0.40 -18.32
CA LEU A 307 22.85 1.02 -18.45
C LEU A 307 21.51 1.16 -19.18
N GLN A 308 20.54 1.89 -18.61
CA GLN A 308 19.23 2.06 -19.23
C GLN A 308 18.63 3.44 -18.93
N TYR A 309 17.90 4.00 -19.89
CA TYR A 309 17.01 5.13 -19.67
C TYR A 309 15.57 4.73 -20.00
N ILE A 310 14.70 4.83 -19.01
CA ILE A 310 13.32 4.33 -19.06
C ILE A 310 12.36 5.45 -18.67
N GLU A 311 11.26 5.59 -19.41
CA GLU A 311 10.16 6.50 -19.08
C GLU A 311 8.84 5.74 -19.03
N ASN A 312 8.18 5.77 -17.87
CA ASN A 312 6.93 5.06 -17.63
C ASN A 312 5.96 5.93 -16.83
N SER A 313 4.75 6.17 -17.36
CA SER A 313 3.73 7.08 -16.77
C SER A 313 4.28 8.46 -16.35
N GLY A 314 5.25 9.00 -17.09
CA GLY A 314 5.90 10.29 -16.77
C GLY A 314 6.99 10.22 -15.70
N VAL A 315 7.24 9.06 -15.08
CA VAL A 315 8.38 8.81 -14.22
C VAL A 315 9.60 8.48 -15.07
N ARG A 316 10.72 9.17 -14.81
CA ARG A 316 11.99 9.03 -15.53
C ARG A 316 12.98 8.24 -14.67
N GLN A 317 13.54 7.18 -15.22
CA GLN A 317 14.48 6.30 -14.52
C GLN A 317 15.79 6.21 -15.29
N ILE A 318 16.87 6.58 -14.60
CA ILE A 318 18.26 6.32 -14.96
C ILE A 318 18.68 5.03 -14.25
N VAL A 319 19.19 4.07 -15.00
CA VAL A 319 19.80 2.84 -14.47
C VAL A 319 21.28 2.87 -14.85
N SER A 320 22.16 2.85 -13.86
CA SER A 320 23.61 2.96 -14.00
C SER A 320 24.35 1.93 -13.13
N GLY A 321 23.93 0.66 -13.20
CA GLY A 321 24.43 -0.40 -12.34
C GLY A 321 25.43 -1.35 -12.99
N SER A 322 26.25 -0.85 -13.92
CA SER A 322 27.20 -1.70 -14.70
C SER A 322 28.66 -1.33 -14.45
N GLY A 323 29.00 -0.93 -13.22
CA GLY A 323 30.35 -0.53 -12.88
C GLY A 323 31.37 -1.67 -13.02
N ALA A 324 31.04 -2.87 -12.52
CA ALA A 324 31.93 -4.02 -12.54
C ALA A 324 31.38 -5.22 -13.32
N LYS A 325 30.06 -5.48 -13.27
CA LYS A 325 29.43 -6.58 -14.02
C LYS A 325 28.66 -6.08 -15.24
N GLN A 326 28.25 -7.04 -16.05
CA GLN A 326 27.50 -6.82 -17.30
C GLN A 326 26.30 -7.77 -17.36
N GLY A 327 25.22 -7.30 -17.97
CA GLY A 327 23.90 -7.94 -17.95
C GLY A 327 23.21 -7.90 -19.30
N TYR A 328 22.21 -8.76 -19.48
CA TYR A 328 21.33 -8.68 -20.65
C TYR A 328 20.37 -7.50 -20.49
N ALA A 329 20.17 -6.70 -21.54
CA ALA A 329 19.21 -5.59 -21.52
C ALA A 329 18.36 -5.54 -22.81
N THR A 330 17.15 -4.99 -22.71
CA THR A 330 16.25 -4.71 -23.85
C THR A 330 15.49 -3.41 -23.64
N LEU A 331 14.95 -2.81 -24.70
CA LEU A 331 14.09 -1.62 -24.57
C LEU A 331 12.69 -1.93 -24.00
N SER A 332 12.18 -3.16 -24.18
CA SER A 332 10.83 -3.54 -23.70
C SER A 332 9.71 -2.57 -24.15
N ASN A 333 8.77 -2.19 -23.27
CA ASN A 333 7.66 -1.25 -23.54
C ASN A 333 8.01 0.22 -23.30
N ASP A 334 8.88 0.50 -22.34
CA ASP A 334 9.08 1.83 -21.72
C ASP A 334 10.53 2.34 -21.83
N GLY A 335 11.48 1.51 -22.28
CA GLY A 335 12.87 1.90 -22.48
C GLY A 335 13.07 2.76 -23.72
N LEU A 336 13.85 3.83 -23.58
CA LEU A 336 14.35 4.63 -24.71
C LEU A 336 15.80 4.26 -25.08
N PHE A 337 16.59 3.83 -24.08
CA PHE A 337 17.96 3.37 -24.23
C PHE A 337 18.23 2.17 -23.32
N ALA A 338 18.98 1.18 -23.83
CA ALA A 338 19.44 0.04 -23.07
C ALA A 338 20.81 -0.45 -23.58
N TYR A 339 21.75 -0.72 -22.67
CA TYR A 339 23.07 -1.23 -22.98
C TYR A 339 23.51 -2.25 -21.92
N GLY A 340 23.97 -3.42 -22.37
CA GLY A 340 24.35 -4.51 -21.49
C GLY A 340 25.81 -4.52 -21.06
N GLY A 341 26.64 -3.59 -21.52
CA GLY A 341 28.06 -3.49 -21.17
C GLY A 341 28.33 -2.52 -20.02
N LYS A 342 29.60 -2.44 -19.61
CA LYS A 342 30.05 -1.68 -18.43
C LYS A 342 30.21 -0.19 -18.70
N GLY A 343 29.93 0.64 -17.70
CA GLY A 343 30.04 2.09 -17.80
C GLY A 343 29.35 2.86 -16.68
N PHE A 344 29.03 4.13 -16.94
CA PHE A 344 28.40 5.05 -15.98
C PHE A 344 27.48 6.06 -16.70
N ALA A 345 26.71 6.82 -15.92
CA ALA A 345 25.85 7.90 -16.41
C ALA A 345 26.26 9.25 -15.80
N ARG A 346 26.11 10.32 -16.58
CA ARG A 346 26.24 11.72 -16.13
C ARG A 346 24.91 12.41 -16.36
N MET A 347 24.37 13.06 -15.34
CA MET A 347 23.19 13.91 -15.44
C MET A 347 23.57 15.36 -15.15
N ASP A 348 23.15 16.28 -16.01
CA ASP A 348 23.38 17.71 -15.86
C ASP A 348 22.05 18.44 -15.68
N VAL A 349 21.99 19.32 -14.69
CA VAL A 349 20.93 20.32 -14.56
C VAL A 349 21.48 21.65 -15.05
N MET A 350 20.79 22.26 -16.01
CA MET A 350 21.19 23.51 -16.64
C MET A 350 20.63 24.70 -15.85
N GLU A 351 21.26 25.88 -15.94
CA GLU A 351 20.78 27.10 -15.25
C GLU A 351 19.38 27.56 -15.70
N ASP A 352 18.89 27.09 -16.85
CA ASP A 352 17.52 27.37 -17.31
C ASP A 352 16.48 26.38 -16.75
N GLY A 353 16.90 25.45 -15.90
CA GLY A 353 16.08 24.42 -15.27
C GLY A 353 15.79 23.19 -16.14
N SER A 354 16.28 23.14 -17.39
CA SER A 354 16.28 21.92 -18.20
C SER A 354 17.32 20.92 -17.68
N SER A 355 17.21 19.64 -18.04
CA SER A 355 18.14 18.61 -17.57
C SER A 355 18.43 17.58 -18.64
N TRP A 356 19.68 17.09 -18.65
CA TRP A 356 20.20 16.16 -19.64
C TRP A 356 20.86 14.97 -18.97
N VAL A 357 20.80 13.81 -19.62
CA VAL A 357 21.57 12.63 -19.22
C VAL A 357 22.41 12.13 -20.38
N GLN A 358 23.63 11.71 -20.06
CA GLN A 358 24.58 11.10 -20.97
C GLN A 358 25.08 9.78 -20.39
N TYR A 359 25.18 8.75 -21.22
CA TYR A 359 25.72 7.45 -20.82
C TYR A 359 27.06 7.21 -21.50
N TYR A 360 28.01 6.69 -20.73
CA TYR A 360 29.35 6.38 -21.19
C TYR A 360 29.66 4.91 -20.91
N GLY A 361 30.32 4.25 -21.86
CA GLY A 361 30.82 2.89 -21.70
C GLY A 361 32.34 2.82 -21.87
N TRP A 362 32.90 1.66 -21.56
CA TRP A 362 34.33 1.38 -21.74
C TRP A 362 34.61 0.67 -23.06
N ASP A 363 35.58 1.15 -23.86
CA ASP A 363 36.01 0.49 -25.10
C ASP A 363 37.30 -0.34 -24.96
N GLY A 364 37.88 -0.38 -23.74
CA GLY A 364 39.15 -1.04 -23.43
C GLY A 364 40.34 -0.08 -23.30
N GLN A 365 40.19 1.18 -23.72
CA GLN A 365 41.25 2.20 -23.63
C GLN A 365 40.74 3.52 -23.04
N ALA A 366 39.53 3.95 -23.43
CA ALA A 366 38.96 5.21 -22.99
C ALA A 366 37.43 5.10 -22.82
N HIS A 367 36.86 6.14 -22.21
CA HIS A 367 35.42 6.32 -22.16
C HIS A 367 34.85 6.55 -23.57
N LYS A 368 33.64 6.03 -23.81
CA LYS A 368 32.90 6.18 -25.06
C LYS A 368 31.48 6.64 -24.79
N LEU A 369 31.06 7.77 -25.38
CA LEU A 369 29.67 8.22 -25.31
C LEU A 369 28.74 7.23 -26.05
N LEU A 370 27.68 6.80 -25.37
CA LEU A 370 26.71 5.82 -25.87
C LEU A 370 25.35 6.44 -26.19
N TYR A 371 24.86 7.35 -25.34
CA TYR A 371 23.52 7.91 -25.46
C TYR A 371 23.47 9.31 -24.83
N THR A 372 22.59 10.17 -25.34
CA THR A 372 22.30 11.50 -24.79
C THR A 372 20.80 11.76 -24.92
N LYS A 373 20.20 12.29 -23.85
CA LYS A 373 18.77 12.60 -23.81
C LYS A 373 18.51 13.82 -22.95
N LYS A 374 17.67 14.74 -23.43
CA LYS A 374 17.04 15.75 -22.58
C LYS A 374 15.92 15.08 -21.78
N VAL A 375 16.07 15.12 -20.47
CA VAL A 375 15.21 14.45 -19.49
C VAL A 375 14.10 15.39 -19.01
N ILE A 376 14.46 16.66 -18.80
CA ILE A 376 13.55 17.73 -18.36
C ILE A 376 13.63 18.86 -19.36
N GLU A 377 12.47 19.28 -19.86
CA GLU A 377 12.36 20.47 -20.70
C GLU A 377 12.50 21.75 -19.88
N GLN A 378 12.92 22.83 -20.54
CA GLN A 378 12.97 24.15 -19.93
C GLN A 378 11.57 24.53 -19.40
N PRO A 379 11.44 24.97 -18.13
CA PRO A 379 10.17 25.43 -17.58
C PRO A 379 9.55 26.53 -18.43
N LYS A 380 8.23 26.47 -18.64
CA LYS A 380 7.50 27.49 -19.40
C LYS A 380 7.46 28.80 -18.62
N SER A 381 8.12 29.83 -19.14
CA SER A 381 8.03 31.19 -18.60
C SER A 381 6.65 31.80 -18.88
N PHE A 382 6.06 32.47 -17.89
CA PHE A 382 4.84 33.27 -18.09
C PHE A 382 5.21 34.71 -18.46
N ASN A 383 4.64 35.25 -19.53
CA ASN A 383 4.86 36.65 -19.90
C ASN A 383 4.05 37.59 -19.00
N VAL A 384 4.72 38.16 -17.99
CA VAL A 384 4.10 39.10 -17.05
C VAL A 384 3.94 40.51 -17.61
N ASP A 385 4.64 40.86 -18.71
CA ASP A 385 4.60 42.21 -19.28
C ASP A 385 3.24 42.52 -19.93
N SER A 386 2.51 41.49 -20.36
CA SER A 386 1.15 41.61 -20.88
C SER A 386 0.06 41.75 -19.81
N LEU A 387 0.39 41.60 -18.52
CA LEU A 387 -0.58 41.68 -17.44
C LEU A 387 -0.90 43.14 -17.08
N PRO A 388 -2.17 43.45 -16.73
CA PRO A 388 -2.56 44.80 -16.35
C PRO A 388 -1.93 45.23 -15.01
N ASP A 389 -1.64 46.53 -14.88
CA ASP A 389 -1.08 47.15 -13.67
C ASP A 389 -2.14 47.62 -12.67
N ARG A 390 -3.42 47.60 -13.07
CA ARG A 390 -4.55 48.07 -12.26
C ARG A 390 -5.69 47.09 -12.34
N PHE A 391 -6.23 46.76 -11.17
CA PHE A 391 -7.34 45.84 -11.01
C PHE A 391 -8.51 46.56 -10.30
N PRO A 392 -9.77 46.17 -10.57
CA PRO A 392 -10.91 46.68 -9.81
C PRO A 392 -10.82 46.25 -8.34
N ALA A 393 -11.49 46.96 -7.43
CA ALA A 393 -11.51 46.60 -6.01
C ALA A 393 -12.25 45.29 -5.72
N PHE A 394 -13.20 44.93 -6.60
CA PHE A 394 -14.03 43.74 -6.49
C PHE A 394 -14.14 43.04 -7.84
N ALA A 395 -14.30 41.73 -7.82
CA ALA A 395 -14.56 40.89 -8.98
C ALA A 395 -15.64 39.86 -8.65
N LYS A 396 -16.49 39.57 -9.64
CA LYS A 396 -17.43 38.45 -9.56
C LYS A 396 -16.73 37.19 -10.02
N ALA A 397 -16.86 36.12 -9.22
CA ALA A 397 -16.36 34.81 -9.57
C ALA A 397 -17.14 33.73 -8.82
N ASN A 398 -17.20 32.54 -9.40
CA ASN A 398 -17.68 31.30 -8.80
C ASN A 398 -16.54 30.26 -8.75
N ILE A 399 -16.75 29.16 -8.01
CA ILE A 399 -15.72 28.12 -7.84
C ILE A 399 -15.74 27.16 -9.04
N TYR A 400 -16.94 26.76 -9.46
CA TYR A 400 -17.18 25.94 -10.64
C TYR A 400 -18.13 26.66 -11.60
N GLU A 401 -17.96 26.41 -12.89
CA GLU A 401 -18.86 26.89 -13.94
C GLU A 401 -20.25 26.22 -13.83
N ASP A 402 -21.30 26.93 -14.25
CA ASP A 402 -22.70 26.48 -14.12
C ASP A 402 -22.98 25.13 -14.80
N GLU A 403 -22.34 24.84 -15.94
CA GLU A 403 -22.47 23.55 -16.64
C GLU A 403 -22.02 22.35 -15.78
N LYS A 404 -21.12 22.59 -14.81
CA LYS A 404 -20.65 21.55 -13.88
C LYS A 404 -21.56 21.36 -12.68
N THR A 405 -22.34 22.38 -12.30
CA THR A 405 -23.21 22.36 -11.12
C THR A 405 -24.67 22.03 -11.46
N ASP A 406 -25.13 22.29 -12.68
CA ASP A 406 -26.46 21.91 -13.16
C ASP A 406 -26.53 20.41 -13.48
N LYS A 407 -27.36 19.67 -12.74
CA LYS A 407 -27.52 18.21 -12.85
C LYS A 407 -29.00 17.84 -12.89
N SER A 408 -29.34 16.78 -13.61
CA SER A 408 -30.72 16.28 -13.68
C SER A 408 -31.21 15.75 -12.34
N GLU A 409 -32.53 15.77 -12.12
CA GLU A 409 -33.15 15.23 -10.90
C GLU A 409 -32.85 13.74 -10.69
N VAL A 410 -32.70 12.96 -11.77
CA VAL A 410 -32.27 11.55 -11.68
C VAL A 410 -30.85 11.44 -11.14
N PHE A 411 -29.95 12.30 -11.61
CA PHE A 411 -28.57 12.34 -11.11
C PHE A 411 -28.54 12.73 -9.64
N LYS A 412 -29.28 13.79 -9.23
CA LYS A 412 -29.41 14.21 -7.83
C LYS A 412 -30.01 13.11 -6.94
N GLY A 413 -30.99 12.35 -7.43
CA GLY A 413 -31.55 11.23 -6.67
C GLY A 413 -30.55 10.09 -6.43
N LEU A 414 -29.69 9.79 -7.40
CA LEU A 414 -28.67 8.74 -7.27
C LEU A 414 -27.45 9.20 -6.44
N TRP A 415 -26.99 10.42 -6.67
CA TRP A 415 -25.70 10.93 -6.18
C TRP A 415 -25.79 12.02 -5.11
N GLY A 416 -27.01 12.42 -4.74
CA GLY A 416 -27.27 13.45 -3.73
C GLY A 416 -27.46 14.84 -4.33
N LYS A 417 -28.13 15.76 -3.62
CA LYS A 417 -28.27 17.19 -3.95
C LYS A 417 -26.99 17.97 -3.57
N LYS A 418 -26.37 17.65 -2.43
CA LYS A 418 -25.13 18.28 -1.92
C LYS A 418 -25.18 19.81 -1.91
N TYR A 419 -24.02 20.49 -1.98
CA TYR A 419 -23.89 21.95 -2.04
C TYR A 419 -23.56 22.50 -3.43
N ARG A 420 -23.86 21.77 -4.52
CA ARG A 420 -23.46 22.16 -5.89
C ARG A 420 -23.83 23.59 -6.26
N GLU A 421 -25.03 24.02 -5.89
CA GLU A 421 -25.54 25.36 -6.20
C GLU A 421 -24.60 26.43 -5.62
N LEU A 422 -24.11 26.25 -4.38
CA LEU A 422 -23.16 27.17 -3.74
C LEU A 422 -21.81 27.30 -4.47
N TYR A 423 -21.35 26.24 -5.14
CA TYR A 423 -20.11 26.28 -5.92
C TYR A 423 -20.29 27.03 -7.25
N GLY A 424 -21.51 27.06 -7.79
CA GLY A 424 -21.87 27.75 -9.03
C GLY A 424 -22.25 29.22 -8.82
N THR A 425 -22.72 29.59 -7.62
CA THR A 425 -23.09 30.97 -7.29
C THR A 425 -21.92 31.94 -7.42
N GLU A 426 -22.05 32.94 -8.27
CA GLU A 426 -21.10 34.05 -8.36
C GLU A 426 -21.15 34.91 -7.09
N ILE A 427 -20.01 35.07 -6.43
CA ILE A 427 -19.85 35.96 -5.28
C ILE A 427 -19.08 37.21 -5.67
N ASN A 428 -19.40 38.35 -5.05
CA ASN A 428 -18.65 39.59 -5.24
C ASN A 428 -17.46 39.67 -4.26
N ALA A 429 -16.32 39.08 -4.64
CA ALA A 429 -15.13 38.99 -3.80
C ALA A 429 -14.20 40.21 -3.95
N LYS A 430 -13.45 40.53 -2.88
CA LYS A 430 -12.37 41.53 -2.94
C LYS A 430 -11.24 41.02 -3.81
N VAL A 431 -10.68 41.90 -4.63
CA VAL A 431 -9.51 41.56 -5.45
C VAL A 431 -8.24 41.65 -4.60
N GLY A 432 -7.50 40.54 -4.49
CA GLY A 432 -6.26 40.46 -3.73
C GLY A 432 -5.02 40.62 -4.61
N ILE A 433 -4.28 41.72 -4.45
CA ILE A 433 -2.98 41.95 -5.11
C ILE A 433 -1.87 41.69 -4.10
N LEU A 434 -1.01 40.71 -4.37
CA LEU A 434 -0.04 40.20 -3.40
C LEU A 434 0.93 41.28 -2.92
N ASP A 435 1.33 42.21 -3.79
CA ASP A 435 2.26 43.30 -3.48
C ASP A 435 1.77 44.32 -2.44
N THR A 436 0.46 44.38 -2.20
CA THR A 436 -0.19 45.32 -1.28
C THR A 436 -0.97 44.63 -0.18
N LEU A 437 -1.46 43.41 -0.45
CA LEU A 437 -2.17 42.59 0.51
C LEU A 437 -1.28 42.29 1.73
N LYS A 438 -1.83 42.48 2.94
CA LYS A 438 -1.10 42.35 4.22
C LYS A 438 0.24 43.13 4.30
N GLY A 439 0.36 44.23 3.53
CA GLY A 439 1.59 45.04 3.48
C GLY A 439 2.63 44.58 2.46
N GLY A 440 2.34 43.53 1.68
CA GLY A 440 3.19 43.01 0.61
C GLY A 440 3.63 41.58 0.85
N LEU A 441 2.83 40.62 0.38
CA LEU A 441 3.10 39.18 0.42
C LEU A 441 4.08 38.77 -0.67
N LYS A 442 5.11 38.01 -0.27
CA LYS A 442 6.06 37.34 -1.17
C LYS A 442 5.73 35.86 -1.24
N ILE A 443 5.87 35.27 -2.41
CA ILE A 443 5.70 33.83 -2.60
C ILE A 443 6.99 33.13 -2.15
N LEU A 444 6.87 32.20 -1.21
CA LEU A 444 7.97 31.34 -0.80
C LEU A 444 8.09 30.14 -1.76
N ARG A 445 6.98 29.42 -1.97
CA ARG A 445 6.88 28.25 -2.85
C ARG A 445 5.44 27.86 -3.11
N ALA A 446 5.20 27.02 -4.11
CA ALA A 446 3.97 26.26 -4.20
C ALA A 446 3.86 25.29 -3.00
N SER A 447 2.64 25.07 -2.54
CA SER A 447 2.30 24.17 -1.43
C SER A 447 0.96 23.50 -1.74
N GLY A 448 0.62 22.37 -1.12
CA GLY A 448 -0.71 21.81 -1.32
C GLY A 448 -0.81 20.34 -0.97
N SER A 449 -2.00 19.93 -0.56
CA SER A 449 -2.35 18.51 -0.52
C SER A 449 -2.72 18.04 -1.92
N ILE A 450 -2.85 16.74 -2.08
CA ILE A 450 -3.28 16.09 -3.31
C ILE A 450 -4.61 16.66 -3.82
N GLU A 451 -5.48 17.14 -2.95
CA GLU A 451 -6.77 17.69 -3.37
C GLU A 451 -6.74 19.18 -3.71
N THR A 452 -5.71 19.91 -3.24
CA THR A 452 -5.79 21.38 -3.12
C THR A 452 -4.50 22.07 -3.55
N ARG A 453 -4.61 22.98 -4.53
CA ARG A 453 -3.51 23.86 -4.95
C ARG A 453 -3.37 25.04 -4.00
N SER A 454 -2.16 25.31 -3.53
CA SER A 454 -1.89 26.48 -2.69
C SER A 454 -0.51 27.12 -2.91
N LEU A 455 -0.33 28.34 -2.41
CA LEU A 455 0.97 29.01 -2.33
C LEU A 455 1.29 29.30 -0.87
N ARG A 456 2.53 29.04 -0.46
CA ARG A 456 3.05 29.53 0.82
C ARG A 456 3.57 30.95 0.59
N LEU A 457 3.05 31.88 1.37
CA LEU A 457 3.34 33.30 1.28
C LEU A 457 3.97 33.80 2.58
N GLN A 458 4.72 34.88 2.52
CA GLN A 458 5.30 35.54 3.68
C GLN A 458 5.11 37.06 3.58
N ASP A 459 4.72 37.69 4.68
CA ASP A 459 4.63 39.14 4.79
C ASP A 459 6.00 39.79 5.13
N PRO A 460 6.12 41.14 5.11
CA PRO A 460 7.38 41.80 5.40
C PRO A 460 7.87 41.64 6.86
N SER A 461 6.98 41.24 7.78
CA SER A 461 7.30 40.95 9.18
C SER A 461 7.72 39.50 9.40
N GLY A 462 7.78 38.69 8.34
CA GLY A 462 8.16 37.28 8.39
C GLY A 462 7.01 36.31 8.68
N ARG A 463 5.77 36.79 8.85
CA ARG A 463 4.59 35.95 9.13
C ARG A 463 4.14 35.21 7.87
N GLU A 464 3.74 33.97 8.04
CA GLU A 464 3.45 33.09 6.91
C GLU A 464 1.97 32.81 6.70
N TYR A 465 1.56 32.82 5.45
CA TYR A 465 0.20 32.56 5.03
C TYR A 465 0.16 31.43 4.00
N VAL A 466 -1.00 30.78 3.90
CA VAL A 466 -1.32 29.86 2.82
C VAL A 466 -2.43 30.48 1.99
N LEU A 467 -2.18 30.66 0.69
CA LEU A 467 -3.19 31.06 -0.28
C LEU A 467 -3.68 29.82 -0.99
N ARG A 468 -4.92 29.40 -0.71
CA ARG A 468 -5.49 28.12 -1.11
C ARG A 468 -6.59 28.31 -2.15
N ALA A 469 -6.51 27.64 -3.29
CA ALA A 469 -7.59 27.68 -4.28
C ALA A 469 -8.84 26.98 -3.71
N LEU A 470 -10.02 27.60 -3.85
CA LEU A 470 -11.28 26.96 -3.45
C LEU A 470 -11.68 25.83 -4.41
N LYS A 471 -11.24 25.94 -5.68
CA LYS A 471 -11.45 24.92 -6.72
C LYS A 471 -10.56 23.70 -6.45
N LYS A 472 -11.16 22.57 -6.09
CA LYS A 472 -10.45 21.29 -5.80
C LYS A 472 -10.00 20.57 -7.06
N SER A 473 -9.00 19.69 -6.92
CA SER A 473 -8.47 18.87 -8.01
C SER A 473 -9.01 17.43 -7.95
N SER A 474 -10.06 17.14 -8.72
CA SER A 474 -10.73 15.85 -8.92
C SER A 474 -9.80 14.65 -9.16
N VAL A 475 -8.87 14.76 -10.12
CA VAL A 475 -8.01 13.65 -10.58
C VAL A 475 -7.11 13.07 -9.48
N GLN A 476 -6.77 13.88 -8.47
CA GLN A 476 -5.75 13.54 -7.49
C GLN A 476 -6.30 12.70 -6.32
N PHE A 477 -7.56 12.89 -5.92
CA PHE A 477 -8.20 12.13 -4.85
C PHE A 477 -8.45 10.67 -5.22
N LEU A 478 -8.91 10.39 -6.45
CA LEU A 478 -9.12 9.00 -6.88
C LEU A 478 -7.84 8.17 -6.85
N GLN A 479 -6.72 8.76 -7.25
CA GLN A 479 -5.43 8.08 -7.34
C GLN A 479 -4.87 7.66 -5.98
N LYS A 480 -5.23 8.35 -4.89
CA LYS A 480 -4.69 8.09 -3.54
C LYS A 480 -5.69 7.52 -2.53
N THR A 481 -7.00 7.70 -2.74
CA THR A 481 -8.01 7.31 -1.74
C THR A 481 -8.80 6.08 -2.18
N VAL A 482 -9.07 5.93 -3.49
CA VAL A 482 -9.93 4.85 -4.01
C VAL A 482 -9.11 3.81 -4.77
N PHE A 483 -8.04 4.22 -5.46
CA PHE A 483 -7.26 3.37 -6.36
C PHE A 483 -5.77 3.37 -6.01
N ASN A 484 -5.45 3.05 -4.74
CA ASN A 484 -4.07 3.01 -4.22
C ASN A 484 -3.14 2.13 -5.07
N ASP A 485 -3.71 1.15 -5.77
CA ASP A 485 -2.98 0.11 -6.46
C ASP A 485 -2.94 0.22 -7.99
N THR A 486 -3.66 1.18 -8.59
CA THR A 486 -3.73 1.38 -10.05
C THR A 486 -3.49 2.83 -10.45
N ASP A 487 -2.66 3.08 -11.46
CA ASP A 487 -2.46 4.41 -12.05
C ASP A 487 -3.65 4.74 -12.97
N VAL A 488 -4.56 5.55 -12.46
CA VAL A 488 -5.81 5.92 -13.12
C VAL A 488 -5.81 7.40 -13.54
N SER A 489 -4.76 8.13 -13.14
CA SER A 489 -4.61 9.58 -13.32
C SER A 489 -4.68 10.02 -14.78
N VAL A 490 -4.03 9.29 -15.70
CA VAL A 490 -4.03 9.57 -17.15
C VAL A 490 -5.40 9.29 -17.78
N GLY A 491 -6.20 8.43 -17.13
CA GLY A 491 -7.53 8.03 -17.57
C GLY A 491 -8.64 9.02 -17.20
N PHE A 492 -8.43 10.00 -16.32
CA PHE A 492 -9.54 10.79 -15.77
C PHE A 492 -9.68 12.23 -16.30
N ASP A 493 -8.67 12.81 -16.96
CA ASP A 493 -8.76 14.18 -17.49
C ASP A 493 -9.85 14.33 -18.56
N ASN A 494 -10.71 15.35 -18.41
CA ASN A 494 -11.86 15.71 -19.26
C ASN A 494 -12.89 14.58 -19.42
N THR A 495 -13.39 14.02 -18.32
CA THR A 495 -14.30 12.85 -18.34
C THR A 495 -15.50 12.98 -17.41
N GLY A 496 -16.54 12.16 -17.63
CA GLY A 496 -17.68 12.06 -16.72
C GLY A 496 -17.31 11.59 -15.30
N ALA A 497 -16.17 10.91 -15.12
CA ALA A 497 -15.65 10.56 -13.81
C ALA A 497 -14.94 11.74 -13.12
N GLU A 498 -14.30 12.64 -13.87
CA GLU A 498 -13.82 13.92 -13.33
C GLU A 498 -14.98 14.78 -12.82
N ASP A 499 -16.08 14.82 -13.58
CA ASP A 499 -17.30 15.51 -13.17
C ASP A 499 -17.92 14.89 -11.92
N LEU A 500 -17.92 13.55 -11.78
CA LEU A 500 -18.37 12.85 -10.57
C LEU A 500 -17.47 13.13 -9.35
N LEU A 501 -16.22 13.53 -9.53
CA LEU A 501 -15.33 13.91 -8.43
C LEU A 501 -15.46 15.36 -8.04
N TYR A 502 -15.63 16.26 -9.02
CA TYR A 502 -16.08 17.61 -8.71
C TYR A 502 -17.39 17.55 -7.90
N ASP A 503 -18.28 16.66 -8.30
CA ASP A 503 -19.50 16.33 -7.58
C ASP A 503 -19.24 15.80 -6.17
N PHE A 504 -18.26 14.91 -5.98
CA PHE A 504 -17.83 14.44 -4.67
C PHE A 504 -17.43 15.61 -3.75
N TYR A 505 -16.61 16.54 -4.24
CA TYR A 505 -16.18 17.70 -3.46
C TYR A 505 -17.29 18.69 -3.13
N THR A 506 -18.36 18.70 -3.90
CA THR A 506 -19.53 19.53 -3.58
C THR A 506 -20.29 19.05 -2.33
N ALA A 507 -19.89 17.91 -1.74
CA ALA A 507 -20.41 17.44 -0.46
C ALA A 507 -19.96 18.30 0.73
N ALA A 508 -18.83 19.01 0.65
CA ALA A 508 -18.40 19.93 1.71
C ALA A 508 -18.85 21.38 1.42
N HIS A 509 -19.20 22.13 2.47
CA HIS A 509 -19.66 23.51 2.31
C HIS A 509 -18.50 24.44 1.87
N PRO A 510 -18.57 25.08 0.67
CA PRO A 510 -17.41 25.74 0.04
C PRO A 510 -16.82 26.91 0.84
N TYR A 511 -17.64 27.54 1.69
CA TYR A 511 -17.28 28.71 2.49
C TYR A 511 -17.38 28.47 4.00
N GLY A 512 -17.52 27.20 4.43
CA GLY A 512 -17.83 26.87 5.83
C GLY A 512 -16.73 27.30 6.81
N ALA A 513 -15.48 27.31 6.36
CA ALA A 513 -14.32 27.77 7.13
C ALA A 513 -14.46 29.21 7.65
N LEU A 514 -15.21 30.09 6.96
CA LEU A 514 -15.40 31.50 7.35
C LEU A 514 -16.25 31.67 8.61
N VAL A 515 -17.08 30.66 8.94
CA VAL A 515 -17.96 30.67 10.10
C VAL A 515 -17.18 30.28 11.37
N ILE A 516 -16.11 29.51 11.23
CA ILE A 516 -15.43 28.85 12.35
C ILE A 516 -14.74 29.80 13.35
N PRO A 517 -14.08 30.90 12.96
CA PRO A 517 -13.37 31.77 13.90
C PRO A 517 -14.25 32.27 15.05
N ASP A 518 -15.42 32.81 14.74
CA ASP A 518 -16.34 33.38 15.74
C ASP A 518 -16.90 32.30 16.66
N LEU A 519 -17.25 31.13 16.09
CA LEU A 519 -17.72 29.98 16.85
C LEU A 519 -16.63 29.44 17.80
N ALA A 520 -15.39 29.31 17.32
CA ALA A 520 -14.26 28.79 18.09
C ALA A 520 -13.85 29.76 19.21
N ALA A 521 -13.81 31.06 18.91
CA ALA A 521 -13.51 32.10 19.90
C ALA A 521 -14.53 32.11 21.05
N ALA A 522 -15.81 31.91 20.75
CA ALA A 522 -16.88 31.89 21.76
C ALA A 522 -16.73 30.75 22.79
N VAL A 523 -16.01 29.69 22.44
CA VAL A 523 -15.76 28.54 23.32
C VAL A 523 -14.28 28.33 23.62
N ASP A 524 -13.47 29.38 23.51
CA ASP A 524 -12.05 29.37 23.88
C ASP A 524 -11.27 28.23 23.20
N ILE A 525 -11.43 28.12 21.87
CA ILE A 525 -10.65 27.24 21.00
C ILE A 525 -9.80 28.12 20.08
N PHE A 526 -8.50 27.84 19.99
CA PHE A 526 -7.61 28.55 19.07
C PHE A 526 -8.00 28.29 17.61
N HIS A 527 -7.79 29.28 16.75
CA HIS A 527 -8.28 29.22 15.38
C HIS A 527 -7.47 30.10 14.43
N THR A 528 -7.45 29.71 13.16
CA THR A 528 -7.02 30.57 12.04
C THR A 528 -8.12 31.54 11.62
N ASN A 529 -7.81 32.54 10.79
CA ASN A 529 -8.74 33.58 10.34
C ASN A 529 -8.81 33.60 8.79
N PRO A 530 -9.57 32.69 8.17
CA PRO A 530 -9.65 32.59 6.72
C PRO A 530 -10.35 33.80 6.10
N GLU A 531 -9.81 34.28 4.97
CA GLU A 531 -10.38 35.38 4.17
C GLU A 531 -10.46 34.98 2.68
N ILE A 532 -11.57 35.28 2.01
CA ILE A 532 -11.74 35.00 0.58
C ILE A 532 -11.33 36.20 -0.28
N TYR A 533 -10.53 35.92 -1.30
CA TYR A 533 -10.11 36.88 -2.32
C TYR A 533 -10.27 36.29 -3.71
N TYR A 534 -10.62 37.15 -4.68
CA TYR A 534 -10.34 36.87 -6.08
C TYR A 534 -8.90 37.27 -6.37
N ILE A 535 -8.07 36.33 -6.81
CA ILE A 535 -6.66 36.62 -7.13
C ILE A 535 -6.55 36.63 -8.65
N PRO A 536 -6.41 37.80 -9.29
CA PRO A 536 -6.19 37.86 -10.74
C PRO A 536 -4.77 37.40 -11.06
N LYS A 537 -4.55 37.01 -12.32
CA LYS A 537 -3.18 36.94 -12.84
C LYS A 537 -2.52 38.30 -12.72
N GLN A 538 -1.37 38.33 -12.06
CA GLN A 538 -0.70 39.56 -11.64
C GLN A 538 0.82 39.40 -11.66
N LYS A 539 1.55 40.52 -11.77
CA LYS A 539 3.01 40.51 -11.86
C LYS A 539 3.67 39.84 -10.66
N ALA A 540 3.13 40.03 -9.46
CA ALA A 540 3.64 39.42 -8.22
C ALA A 540 3.56 37.88 -8.20
N LEU A 541 2.71 37.26 -9.03
CA LEU A 541 2.67 35.80 -9.19
C LEU A 541 3.82 35.27 -10.06
N GLY A 542 4.50 36.10 -10.86
CA GLY A 542 5.62 35.66 -11.70
C GLY A 542 5.26 34.44 -12.57
N GLN A 543 6.06 33.37 -12.48
CA GLN A 543 5.84 32.10 -13.17
C GLN A 543 4.61 31.31 -12.66
N TYR A 544 4.18 31.56 -11.42
CA TYR A 544 3.02 30.88 -10.83
C TYR A 544 1.71 31.25 -11.55
N ASN A 545 1.67 32.32 -12.35
CA ASN A 545 0.53 32.66 -13.23
C ASN A 545 0.13 31.55 -14.22
N ASN A 546 1.02 30.58 -14.47
CA ASN A 546 0.69 29.39 -15.28
C ASN A 546 -0.37 28.50 -14.60
N ASN A 547 -0.31 28.39 -13.27
CA ASN A 547 -1.13 27.47 -12.48
C ASN A 547 -2.01 28.18 -11.44
N PHE A 548 -1.86 29.49 -11.27
CA PHE A 548 -2.55 30.34 -10.30
C PHE A 548 -3.06 31.62 -10.96
N GLY A 549 -4.08 32.23 -10.36
CA GLY A 549 -4.71 33.46 -10.83
C GLY A 549 -6.02 33.22 -11.56
N ASP A 550 -6.82 34.29 -11.63
CA ASP A 550 -8.15 34.39 -12.22
C ASP A 550 -9.22 33.48 -11.56
N GLU A 551 -9.08 33.18 -10.27
CA GLU A 551 -10.01 32.34 -9.50
C GLU A 551 -10.14 32.78 -8.02
N LEU A 552 -11.05 32.15 -7.29
CA LEU A 552 -11.26 32.39 -5.85
C LEU A 552 -10.26 31.61 -4.99
N TYR A 553 -9.68 32.31 -4.03
CA TYR A 553 -8.75 31.77 -3.06
C TYR A 553 -9.13 32.13 -1.64
N MET A 554 -8.79 31.24 -0.72
CA MET A 554 -8.82 31.46 0.72
C MET A 554 -7.39 31.73 1.20
N LEU A 555 -7.16 32.91 1.81
CA LEU A 555 -5.92 33.25 2.49
C LEU A 555 -6.08 32.93 3.98
N VAL A 556 -5.14 32.14 4.53
CA VAL A 556 -5.19 31.70 5.94
C VAL A 556 -3.80 31.80 6.56
N GLU A 557 -3.70 32.15 7.83
CA GLU A 557 -2.43 32.05 8.58
C GLU A 557 -1.91 30.61 8.60
N ARG A 558 -0.58 30.45 8.54
CA ARG A 558 0.09 29.17 8.77
C ARG A 558 0.61 29.16 10.22
N PRO A 559 0.01 28.40 11.16
CA PRO A 559 0.42 28.43 12.56
C PRO A 559 1.81 27.81 12.74
N GLU A 560 2.83 28.66 12.88
CA GLU A 560 4.24 28.32 12.99
C GLU A 560 4.92 29.33 13.94
N GLU A 561 6.20 29.14 14.27
CA GLU A 561 6.92 29.86 15.33
C GLU A 561 6.89 31.41 15.18
N ASN A 562 6.65 31.93 13.98
CA ASN A 562 6.51 33.35 13.65
C ASN A 562 5.16 33.99 14.05
N TYR A 563 4.28 33.27 14.75
CA TYR A 563 2.98 33.78 15.25
C TYR A 563 2.86 33.85 16.79
N ASN A 564 3.98 34.00 17.51
CA ASN A 564 4.03 34.09 18.97
C ASN A 564 3.19 35.24 19.60
N GLU A 565 2.86 36.30 18.85
CA GLU A 565 2.06 37.44 19.36
C GLU A 565 0.56 37.36 19.01
N LEU A 566 0.13 36.37 18.22
CA LEU A 566 -1.26 36.30 17.74
C LEU A 566 -2.20 35.77 18.82
N ALA A 567 -3.19 36.59 19.19
CA ALA A 567 -4.13 36.26 20.26
C ALA A 567 -4.97 35.01 19.97
N SER A 568 -5.39 34.78 18.72
CA SER A 568 -6.17 33.61 18.32
C SER A 568 -5.38 32.29 18.34
N PHE A 569 -4.06 32.34 18.51
CA PHE A 569 -3.20 31.18 18.82
C PHE A 569 -2.77 31.13 20.29
N GLY A 570 -3.29 32.02 21.14
CA GLY A 570 -3.00 32.07 22.57
C GLY A 570 -1.73 32.82 22.96
N ARG A 571 -1.02 33.46 22.02
CA ARG A 571 0.31 34.07 22.20
C ARG A 571 1.36 33.08 22.75
N PRO A 572 1.68 32.01 22.00
CA PRO A 572 2.54 30.95 22.50
C PRO A 572 4.03 31.34 22.49
N ASN A 573 4.84 30.64 23.29
CA ASN A 573 6.29 30.70 23.21
C ASN A 573 6.80 30.15 21.86
N ASP A 574 6.18 29.08 21.38
CA ASP A 574 6.56 28.35 20.17
C ASP A 574 5.34 27.59 19.59
N ILE A 575 5.41 27.11 18.35
CA ILE A 575 4.35 26.30 17.71
C ILE A 575 4.95 25.05 17.09
N LYS A 576 4.44 23.87 17.49
CA LYS A 576 4.94 22.56 17.08
C LYS A 576 4.00 21.76 16.19
N SER A 577 4.57 20.86 15.40
CA SER A 577 3.83 19.84 14.67
C SER A 577 3.33 18.74 15.61
N THR A 578 2.45 17.86 15.14
CA THR A 578 1.97 16.73 15.94
C THR A 578 3.06 15.68 16.14
N GLU A 579 3.96 15.54 15.17
CA GLU A 579 5.14 14.68 15.23
C GLU A 579 6.12 15.16 16.31
N ASP A 580 6.43 16.45 16.31
CA ASP A 580 7.28 17.07 17.34
C ASP A 580 6.65 16.91 18.73
N LEU A 581 5.31 17.02 18.84
CA LEU A 581 4.62 16.78 20.10
C LEU A 581 4.85 15.35 20.59
N PHE A 582 4.65 14.34 19.74
CA PHE A 582 4.88 12.94 20.13
C PHE A 582 6.33 12.66 20.53
N GLU A 583 7.31 13.23 19.83
CA GLU A 583 8.74 13.16 20.21
C GLU A 583 8.96 13.77 21.59
N ARG A 584 8.48 14.99 21.83
CA ARG A 584 8.68 15.67 23.11
C ARG A 584 7.99 14.97 24.27
N LEU A 585 6.78 14.45 24.08
CA LEU A 585 6.06 13.69 25.11
C LEU A 585 6.80 12.42 25.51
N ARG A 586 7.52 11.77 24.59
CA ARG A 586 8.37 10.60 24.90
C ARG A 586 9.70 11.00 25.52
N ARG A 587 10.27 12.15 25.15
CA ARG A 587 11.61 12.53 25.58
C ARG A 587 11.73 12.86 27.07
N ASP A 588 10.74 13.52 27.66
CA ASP A 588 10.89 14.06 29.02
C ASP A 588 9.55 14.31 29.74
N GLU A 589 9.50 14.00 31.03
CA GLU A 589 8.33 14.12 31.90
C GLU A 589 7.75 15.55 32.04
N LYS A 590 8.54 16.57 31.68
CA LYS A 590 8.12 17.98 31.81
C LYS A 590 7.12 18.42 30.73
N TYR A 591 7.00 17.68 29.62
CA TYR A 591 6.14 18.03 28.49
C TYR A 591 4.73 17.45 28.69
N LYS A 592 3.69 18.29 28.57
CA LYS A 592 2.30 17.87 28.80
C LYS A 592 1.33 18.48 27.79
N VAL A 593 0.26 17.76 27.48
CA VAL A 593 -0.87 18.27 26.70
C VAL A 593 -1.93 18.83 27.65
N ASP A 594 -2.51 19.97 27.31
CA ASP A 594 -3.75 20.45 27.94
C ASP A 594 -4.94 19.61 27.43
N GLU A 595 -5.19 18.48 28.09
CA GLU A 595 -6.23 17.53 27.65
C GLU A 595 -7.62 18.18 27.58
N ALA A 596 -7.93 19.12 28.48
CA ALA A 596 -9.23 19.79 28.50
C ALA A 596 -9.45 20.63 27.23
N SER A 597 -8.47 21.43 26.83
CA SER A 597 -8.52 22.23 25.60
C SER A 597 -8.58 21.34 24.36
N PHE A 598 -7.84 20.22 24.36
CA PHE A 598 -7.89 19.23 23.29
C PHE A 598 -9.25 18.55 23.16
N ILE A 599 -9.81 18.04 24.24
CA ILE A 599 -11.14 17.44 24.26
C ILE A 599 -12.20 18.44 23.81
N ARG A 600 -12.11 19.70 24.25
CA ARG A 600 -13.02 20.77 23.81
C ARG A 600 -12.96 20.97 22.30
N ALA A 601 -11.76 21.04 21.73
CA ALA A 601 -11.58 21.13 20.28
C ALA A 601 -12.19 19.92 19.53
N ARG A 602 -12.05 18.71 20.08
CA ARG A 602 -12.64 17.49 19.50
C ARG A 602 -14.17 17.47 19.59
N MET A 603 -14.75 17.91 20.70
CA MET A 603 -16.22 18.08 20.82
C MET A 603 -16.74 19.11 19.82
N PHE A 604 -16.00 20.20 19.63
CA PHE A 604 -16.32 21.20 18.63
C PHE A 604 -16.23 20.67 17.19
N ASP A 605 -15.25 19.82 16.87
CA ASP A 605 -15.16 19.16 15.56
C ASP A 605 -16.40 18.30 15.25
N MET A 606 -16.89 17.53 16.23
CA MET A 606 -18.11 16.73 16.07
C MET A 606 -19.36 17.60 15.94
N LEU A 607 -19.40 18.74 16.66
CA LEU A 607 -20.48 19.72 16.53
C LEU A 607 -20.57 20.26 15.10
N ILE A 608 -19.47 20.73 14.52
CA ILE A 608 -19.47 21.32 13.17
C ILE A 608 -19.42 20.28 12.04
N GLY A 609 -19.35 18.99 12.38
CA GLY A 609 -19.35 17.91 11.40
C GLY A 609 -18.06 17.79 10.60
N ASP A 610 -16.91 18.14 11.19
CA ASP A 610 -15.61 17.98 10.55
C ASP A 610 -15.01 16.59 10.79
N TRP A 611 -15.06 15.74 9.77
CA TRP A 611 -14.66 14.33 9.83
C TRP A 611 -13.17 14.10 9.50
N ASP A 612 -12.49 15.06 8.88
CA ASP A 612 -11.09 14.92 8.45
C ASP A 612 -10.13 15.56 9.46
N ARG A 613 -9.83 14.79 10.52
CA ARG A 613 -9.04 15.26 11.67
C ARG A 613 -7.78 14.43 11.91
N GLY A 614 -6.90 14.42 10.91
CA GLY A 614 -5.57 13.80 10.97
C GLY A 614 -4.49 14.70 11.58
N LYS A 615 -3.25 14.18 11.67
CA LYS A 615 -2.08 14.85 12.31
C LYS A 615 -1.76 16.23 11.75
N ASP A 616 -1.95 16.41 10.44
CA ASP A 616 -1.61 17.65 9.71
C ASP A 616 -2.63 18.78 9.92
N GLN A 617 -3.78 18.46 10.51
CA GLN A 617 -4.84 19.41 10.86
C GLN A 617 -4.67 20.03 12.25
N TRP A 618 -3.58 19.68 12.93
CA TRP A 618 -3.22 20.24 14.23
C TRP A 618 -1.85 20.92 14.17
N ARG A 619 -1.76 22.01 14.91
CA ARG A 619 -0.52 22.60 15.41
C ARG A 619 -0.65 22.75 16.92
N TRP A 620 0.46 22.91 17.62
CA TRP A 620 0.47 22.90 19.08
C TRP A 620 1.17 24.14 19.61
N ALA A 621 0.39 25.01 20.24
CA ALA A 621 0.87 26.19 20.95
C ALA A 621 1.62 25.76 22.22
N GLU A 622 2.90 26.09 22.30
CA GLU A 622 3.78 25.79 23.43
C GLU A 622 3.75 26.91 24.46
N PHE A 623 3.57 26.55 25.74
CA PHE A 623 3.60 27.47 26.88
C PHE A 623 4.58 26.97 27.94
N GLU A 624 5.59 27.76 28.25
CA GLU A 624 6.52 27.48 29.35
C GLU A 624 5.94 27.95 30.69
N ASN A 625 5.80 27.03 31.65
CA ASN A 625 5.30 27.34 32.99
C ASN A 625 6.45 27.75 33.93
N PRO A 626 6.18 28.55 34.98
CA PRO A 626 7.22 28.99 35.93
C PRO A 626 7.93 27.87 36.69
N ASP A 627 7.32 26.69 36.78
CA ASP A 627 7.88 25.50 37.44
C ASP A 627 8.80 24.66 36.53
N GLY A 628 8.99 25.07 35.28
CA GLY A 628 9.82 24.38 34.29
C GLY A 628 9.07 23.34 33.45
N THR A 629 7.78 23.13 33.70
CA THR A 629 6.92 22.29 32.83
C THR A 629 6.54 23.05 31.56
N VAL A 630 6.24 22.31 30.49
CA VAL A 630 5.84 22.88 29.20
C VAL A 630 4.50 22.29 28.79
N THR A 631 3.50 23.15 28.61
CA THR A 631 2.13 22.76 28.25
C THR A 631 1.85 23.07 26.77
N TYR A 632 1.31 22.09 26.05
CA TYR A 632 0.86 22.24 24.67
C TYR A 632 -0.66 22.37 24.59
N LYS A 633 -1.13 23.39 23.87
CA LYS A 633 -2.55 23.58 23.54
C LYS A 633 -2.78 23.43 22.04
N PRO A 634 -3.90 22.84 21.61
CA PRO A 634 -4.17 22.61 20.20
C PRO A 634 -4.52 23.91 19.47
N ILE A 635 -3.98 24.06 18.27
CA ILE A 635 -4.42 24.99 17.23
C ILE A 635 -4.95 24.14 16.06
N PRO A 636 -6.26 23.86 16.04
CA PRO A 636 -6.88 23.29 14.85
C PRO A 636 -6.70 24.20 13.64
N ARG A 637 -6.39 23.61 12.49
CA ARG A 637 -6.32 24.29 11.19
C ARG A 637 -7.10 23.48 10.15
N ASP A 638 -7.21 24.05 8.95
CA ASP A 638 -7.80 23.36 7.79
C ASP A 638 -9.25 22.90 8.00
N ARG A 639 -10.16 23.87 8.05
CA ARG A 639 -11.59 23.67 8.32
C ARG A 639 -12.42 23.52 7.04
N ASP A 640 -11.91 22.84 6.03
CA ASP A 640 -12.55 22.75 4.70
C ASP A 640 -13.54 21.58 4.52
N GLN A 641 -13.64 20.69 5.52
CA GLN A 641 -14.59 19.56 5.56
C GLN A 641 -15.76 19.75 6.53
N VAL A 642 -15.96 20.96 7.06
CA VAL A 642 -17.08 21.29 7.94
C VAL A 642 -18.42 21.20 7.20
N PHE A 643 -19.47 20.83 7.94
CA PHE A 643 -20.84 20.69 7.41
C PHE A 643 -20.95 19.73 6.21
N SER A 644 -20.21 18.62 6.21
CA SER A 644 -20.20 17.67 5.08
C SER A 644 -21.55 16.97 4.86
N ASN A 645 -22.00 16.86 3.61
CA ASN A 645 -23.27 16.27 3.20
C ASN A 645 -23.12 15.27 2.05
N PHE A 646 -22.99 13.98 2.38
CA PHE A 646 -22.91 12.87 1.41
C PHE A 646 -24.26 12.15 1.24
N ASP A 647 -25.23 12.83 0.64
CA ASP A 647 -26.57 12.28 0.36
C ASP A 647 -26.63 11.45 -0.95
N GLY A 648 -27.80 10.87 -1.26
CA GLY A 648 -28.04 10.07 -2.46
C GLY A 648 -28.06 8.56 -2.27
N ALA A 649 -28.73 7.84 -3.19
CA ALA A 649 -28.96 6.40 -3.11
C ALA A 649 -27.66 5.56 -3.15
N VAL A 650 -26.64 6.01 -3.89
CA VAL A 650 -25.35 5.30 -4.00
C VAL A 650 -24.64 5.30 -2.64
N PHE A 651 -24.46 6.47 -2.02
CA PHE A 651 -23.83 6.57 -0.70
C PHE A 651 -24.65 5.89 0.38
N ALA A 652 -25.99 5.95 0.33
CA ALA A 652 -26.84 5.20 1.24
C ALA A 652 -26.64 3.67 1.12
N THR A 653 -26.49 3.16 -0.10
CA THR A 653 -26.21 1.74 -0.35
C THR A 653 -24.82 1.34 0.11
N LEU A 654 -23.80 2.15 -0.19
CA LEU A 654 -22.42 1.93 0.26
C LEU A 654 -22.33 1.88 1.80
N ARG A 655 -22.97 2.83 2.51
CA ARG A 655 -23.03 2.85 3.98
C ARG A 655 -23.66 1.60 4.58
N THR A 656 -24.57 0.96 3.85
CA THR A 656 -25.23 -0.29 4.26
C THR A 656 -24.35 -1.52 4.02
N LEU A 657 -23.62 -1.57 2.90
CA LEU A 657 -22.82 -2.73 2.49
C LEU A 657 -21.39 -2.73 3.06
N VAL A 658 -20.83 -1.54 3.27
CA VAL A 658 -19.41 -1.31 3.60
C VAL A 658 -19.32 -0.40 4.82
N GLY A 659 -19.02 -0.98 5.98
CA GLY A 659 -19.07 -0.27 7.26
C GLY A 659 -18.22 1.00 7.34
N ILE A 660 -17.04 1.02 6.70
CA ILE A 660 -16.13 2.19 6.71
C ILE A 660 -16.70 3.41 6.00
N THR A 661 -17.59 3.22 5.02
CA THR A 661 -18.19 4.34 4.27
C THR A 661 -19.20 5.15 5.11
N ASN A 662 -19.52 4.71 6.32
CA ASN A 662 -20.29 5.50 7.29
C ASN A 662 -19.56 6.76 7.77
N GLN A 663 -18.26 6.92 7.45
CA GLN A 663 -17.55 8.18 7.63
C GLN A 663 -18.11 9.29 6.71
N PHE A 664 -18.61 8.93 5.52
CA PHE A 664 -19.26 9.84 4.58
C PHE A 664 -20.74 10.01 4.92
N ALA A 665 -21.02 10.71 6.02
CA ALA A 665 -22.36 10.95 6.52
C ALA A 665 -22.97 12.26 5.99
N THR A 666 -24.26 12.42 6.21
CA THR A 666 -25.02 13.66 6.03
C THR A 666 -24.89 14.52 7.30
N TYR A 667 -24.86 15.85 7.17
CA TYR A 667 -24.88 16.76 8.31
C TYR A 667 -26.31 16.97 8.80
N GLU A 668 -26.63 16.42 9.98
CA GLU A 668 -27.97 16.34 10.56
C GLU A 668 -27.97 16.78 12.04
N ASP A 669 -29.16 16.89 12.65
CA ASP A 669 -29.35 17.28 14.06
C ASP A 669 -28.60 16.38 15.06
N ASP A 670 -28.37 15.11 14.74
CA ASP A 670 -27.57 14.18 15.53
C ASP A 670 -26.38 13.62 14.73
N LEU A 671 -25.33 13.24 15.44
CA LEU A 671 -24.21 12.48 14.90
C LEU A 671 -24.41 10.99 15.19
N SER A 672 -25.23 10.31 14.39
CA SER A 672 -25.64 8.92 14.67
C SER A 672 -24.46 7.93 14.74
N ASN A 673 -23.44 8.10 13.90
CA ASN A 673 -22.33 7.15 13.76
C ASN A 673 -20.96 7.71 14.24
N VAL A 674 -20.87 8.05 15.53
CA VAL A 674 -19.67 8.63 16.16
C VAL A 674 -18.40 7.79 16.00
N LYS A 675 -18.52 6.46 15.82
CA LYS A 675 -17.37 5.56 15.62
C LYS A 675 -16.69 5.83 14.27
N TRP A 676 -17.46 5.77 13.18
CA TRP A 676 -16.89 5.87 11.83
C TRP A 676 -16.56 7.31 11.46
N PHE A 677 -17.35 8.29 11.92
CA PHE A 677 -17.07 9.71 11.73
C PHE A 677 -15.69 10.11 12.27
N ASN A 678 -15.32 9.62 13.46
CA ASN A 678 -14.05 9.97 14.10
C ASN A 678 -12.88 9.05 13.75
N THR A 679 -12.96 8.25 12.67
CA THR A 679 -11.91 7.27 12.31
C THR A 679 -10.53 7.91 12.19
N SER A 680 -10.43 9.07 11.53
CA SER A 680 -9.17 9.80 11.31
C SER A 680 -8.55 10.37 12.60
N ALA A 681 -9.37 10.65 13.63
CA ALA A 681 -8.94 11.33 14.85
C ALA A 681 -8.77 10.40 16.06
N THR A 682 -9.44 9.24 16.05
CA THR A 682 -9.55 8.35 17.22
C THR A 682 -8.18 7.98 17.83
N TYR A 683 -7.13 7.87 17.00
CA TYR A 683 -5.80 7.54 17.50
C TYR A 683 -5.15 8.73 18.24
N LEU A 684 -5.31 9.97 17.77
CA LEU A 684 -4.88 11.17 18.50
C LEU A 684 -5.66 11.28 19.81
N ASP A 685 -6.98 11.10 19.76
CA ASP A 685 -7.85 11.18 20.93
C ASP A 685 -7.45 10.19 22.03
N ARG A 686 -6.98 8.98 21.67
CA ARG A 686 -6.48 7.99 22.63
C ARG A 686 -5.11 8.30 23.18
N ASN A 687 -4.21 8.86 22.38
CA ASN A 687 -2.82 9.08 22.79
C ASN A 687 -2.57 10.45 23.42
N LEU A 688 -3.46 11.43 23.22
CA LEU A 688 -3.31 12.81 23.73
C LEU A 688 -4.31 13.18 24.83
N ALA A 689 -5.34 12.36 25.07
CA ALA A 689 -6.27 12.50 26.19
C ALA A 689 -6.25 11.23 27.07
N GLN A 690 -5.04 10.79 27.45
CA GLN A 690 -4.82 9.51 28.12
C GLN A 690 -5.37 9.49 29.54
N GLU A 691 -5.39 10.62 30.25
CA GLU A 691 -5.87 10.71 31.63
C GLU A 691 -7.38 10.99 31.73
N ALA A 692 -7.98 11.58 30.70
CA ALA A 692 -9.38 11.97 30.69
C ALA A 692 -10.38 10.81 30.81
N ASN A 693 -11.33 10.98 31.74
CA ASN A 693 -12.47 10.10 31.95
C ASN A 693 -13.76 10.65 31.33
N LEU A 694 -14.86 9.88 31.38
CA LEU A 694 -16.14 10.27 30.80
C LEU A 694 -16.64 11.66 31.26
N GLU A 695 -16.44 12.01 32.53
CA GLU A 695 -16.91 13.29 33.06
C GLU A 695 -16.10 14.46 32.51
N ALA A 696 -14.79 14.30 32.27
CA ALA A 696 -13.98 15.32 31.58
C ALA A 696 -14.51 15.60 30.17
N TRP A 697 -14.90 14.57 29.41
CA TRP A 697 -15.49 14.72 28.08
C TRP A 697 -16.86 15.42 28.14
N LYS A 698 -17.73 15.02 29.07
CA LYS A 698 -19.04 15.67 29.25
C LYS A 698 -18.91 17.11 29.73
N GLU A 699 -17.91 17.41 30.55
CA GLU A 699 -17.64 18.77 31.05
C GLU A 699 -17.29 19.70 29.89
N GLN A 700 -16.39 19.30 28.98
CA GLN A 700 -16.07 20.13 27.82
C GLN A 700 -17.24 20.25 26.83
N ALA A 701 -18.06 19.21 26.69
CA ALA A 701 -19.30 19.29 25.91
C ALA A 701 -20.31 20.28 26.52
N ARG A 702 -20.51 20.25 27.84
CA ARG A 702 -21.35 21.23 28.57
C ARG A 702 -20.80 22.64 28.44
N TYR A 703 -19.49 22.81 28.54
CA TYR A 703 -18.85 24.10 28.34
C TYR A 703 -19.22 24.72 26.99
N ILE A 704 -19.18 23.93 25.91
CA ILE A 704 -19.62 24.39 24.58
C ILE A 704 -21.11 24.72 24.57
N GLN A 705 -21.97 23.86 25.15
CA GLN A 705 -23.42 24.12 25.24
C GLN A 705 -23.74 25.43 25.94
N GLU A 706 -23.04 25.74 27.03
CA GLU A 706 -23.31 26.90 27.89
C GLU A 706 -22.75 28.21 27.31
N ASN A 707 -21.68 28.14 26.52
CA ASN A 707 -20.98 29.34 26.01
C ASN A 707 -21.27 29.64 24.53
N LEU A 708 -21.84 28.70 23.77
CA LEU A 708 -22.20 28.90 22.37
C LEU A 708 -23.70 29.20 22.21
N SER A 709 -24.08 30.48 22.30
CA SER A 709 -25.49 30.90 22.21
C SER A 709 -26.05 30.82 20.79
N ASP A 710 -27.38 30.78 20.67
CA ASP A 710 -28.08 30.82 19.38
C ASP A 710 -27.71 32.07 18.57
N GLU A 711 -27.61 33.21 19.23
CA GLU A 711 -27.21 34.47 18.61
C GLU A 711 -25.77 34.39 18.09
N THR A 712 -24.88 33.76 18.86
CA THR A 712 -23.48 33.57 18.45
C THR A 712 -23.38 32.70 17.20
N ILE A 713 -24.16 31.62 17.14
CA ILE A 713 -24.26 30.76 15.96
C ILE A 713 -24.77 31.59 14.77
N GLU A 714 -25.90 32.27 14.90
CA GLU A 714 -26.47 33.05 13.81
C GLU A 714 -25.53 34.17 13.31
N GLN A 715 -24.85 34.87 14.22
CA GLN A 715 -23.89 35.92 13.86
C GLN A 715 -22.68 35.35 13.11
N ALA A 716 -22.15 34.20 13.52
CA ALA A 716 -21.01 33.58 12.83
C ALA A 716 -21.33 33.25 11.36
N PHE A 717 -22.57 32.82 11.06
CA PHE A 717 -22.99 32.54 9.68
C PHE A 717 -23.11 33.80 8.82
N GLN A 718 -23.22 35.00 9.41
CA GLN A 718 -23.22 36.27 8.65
C GLN A 718 -21.86 36.59 8.02
N ASN A 719 -20.79 35.86 8.36
CA ASN A 719 -19.49 35.95 7.69
C ASN A 719 -19.46 35.24 6.33
N LEU A 720 -20.50 34.46 5.98
CA LEU A 720 -20.64 33.92 4.63
C LEU A 720 -20.84 35.06 3.62
N PRO A 721 -20.43 34.86 2.34
CA PRO A 721 -20.74 35.82 1.29
C PRO A 721 -22.25 36.14 1.25
N ALA A 722 -22.60 37.39 0.98
CA ALA A 722 -23.99 37.86 1.01
C ALA A 722 -24.89 37.11 0.00
N GLU A 723 -24.30 36.59 -1.07
CA GLU A 723 -24.96 35.76 -2.08
C GLU A 723 -25.17 34.30 -1.64
N ILE A 724 -24.44 33.82 -0.63
CA ILE A 724 -24.48 32.44 -0.11
C ILE A 724 -25.36 32.34 1.14
N TYR A 725 -25.32 33.34 2.03
CA TYR A 725 -26.09 33.34 3.28
C TYR A 725 -27.59 33.04 3.11
N PRO A 726 -28.31 33.53 2.08
CA PRO A 726 -29.75 33.29 1.94
C PRO A 726 -30.12 31.88 1.45
N ASP A 727 -29.16 31.04 1.11
CA ASP A 727 -29.41 29.68 0.62
C ASP A 727 -30.10 28.80 1.68
N GLU A 728 -31.04 27.95 1.24
CA GLU A 728 -31.81 27.05 2.12
C GLU A 728 -30.91 26.12 2.95
N SER A 729 -29.77 25.70 2.37
CA SER A 729 -28.84 24.82 3.06
C SER A 729 -28.15 25.51 4.24
N THR A 730 -27.92 26.83 4.18
CA THR A 730 -27.38 27.63 5.29
C THR A 730 -28.31 27.58 6.50
N GLN A 731 -29.61 27.82 6.28
CA GLN A 731 -30.59 27.78 7.36
C GLN A 731 -30.71 26.38 7.97
N THR A 732 -30.68 25.35 7.11
CA THR A 732 -30.68 23.94 7.55
C THR A 732 -29.48 23.64 8.46
N ILE A 733 -28.27 24.10 8.07
CA ILE A 733 -27.06 23.90 8.88
C ILE A 733 -27.18 24.61 10.23
N ILE A 734 -27.70 25.85 10.27
CA ILE A 734 -27.89 26.61 11.52
C ILE A 734 -28.81 25.85 12.48
N GLU A 735 -29.96 25.37 11.98
CA GLU A 735 -30.94 24.63 12.76
C GLU A 735 -30.35 23.31 13.29
N SER A 736 -29.72 22.52 12.41
CA SER A 736 -29.06 21.27 12.81
C SER A 736 -27.90 21.50 13.76
N MET A 737 -27.12 22.57 13.62
CA MET A 737 -26.03 22.90 14.54
C MET A 737 -26.55 23.23 15.95
N LYS A 738 -27.65 23.99 16.06
CA LYS A 738 -28.29 24.28 17.35
C LYS A 738 -28.79 22.99 18.01
N ALA A 739 -29.51 22.15 17.26
CA ALA A 739 -29.99 20.86 17.76
C ALA A 739 -28.84 19.93 18.18
N ARG A 740 -27.77 19.88 17.39
CA ARG A 740 -26.58 19.07 17.68
C ARG A 740 -25.78 19.58 18.88
N ARG A 741 -25.66 20.91 19.04
CA ARG A 741 -25.09 21.53 20.26
C ARG A 741 -25.88 21.05 21.46
N ASP A 742 -27.21 21.10 21.43
CA ASP A 742 -28.05 20.70 22.55
C ASP A 742 -27.93 19.18 22.87
N ASN A 743 -27.56 18.35 21.89
CA ASN A 743 -27.28 16.91 22.07
C ASN A 743 -25.80 16.57 22.36
N LEU A 744 -24.89 17.55 22.42
CA LEU A 744 -23.44 17.32 22.41
C LEU A 744 -22.93 16.47 23.59
N VAL A 745 -23.55 16.56 24.77
CA VAL A 745 -23.18 15.75 25.95
C VAL A 745 -23.47 14.25 25.74
N ASP A 746 -24.55 13.92 25.02
CA ASP A 746 -24.84 12.53 24.64
C ASP A 746 -23.85 12.03 23.58
N ILE A 747 -23.53 12.86 22.57
CA ILE A 747 -22.49 12.58 21.57
C ILE A 747 -21.15 12.28 22.27
N ALA A 748 -20.77 13.10 23.25
CA ALA A 748 -19.56 12.90 24.05
C ALA A 748 -19.55 11.54 24.76
N ALA A 749 -20.67 11.15 25.37
CA ALA A 749 -20.78 9.85 26.05
C ALA A 749 -20.73 8.67 25.08
N ARG A 750 -21.41 8.76 23.93
CA ARG A 750 -21.34 7.73 22.89
C ARG A 750 -19.94 7.59 22.31
N TYR A 751 -19.25 8.70 22.08
CA TYR A 751 -17.89 8.68 21.56
C TYR A 751 -16.89 8.17 22.59
N TYR A 752 -16.99 8.60 23.85
CA TYR A 752 -16.17 8.09 24.94
C TYR A 752 -16.27 6.56 25.04
N ASN A 753 -17.49 6.00 24.93
CA ASN A 753 -17.72 4.54 24.91
C ASN A 753 -17.05 3.81 23.72
N VAL A 754 -16.67 4.52 22.65
CA VAL A 754 -15.90 3.97 21.53
C VAL A 754 -14.41 4.02 21.85
N ILE A 755 -13.90 5.17 22.28
CA ILE A 755 -12.45 5.36 22.48
C ILE A 755 -11.93 4.62 23.71
N SER A 756 -12.68 4.62 24.82
CA SER A 756 -12.25 4.08 26.12
C SER A 756 -12.16 2.56 26.20
N LYS A 757 -12.69 1.83 25.20
CA LYS A 757 -12.58 0.37 25.09
C LYS A 757 -11.14 -0.12 25.07
N LEU A 758 -10.23 0.70 24.56
CA LEU A 758 -8.79 0.47 24.52
C LEU A 758 -8.10 1.69 25.15
N ALA A 759 -7.29 1.46 26.17
CA ALA A 759 -6.38 2.46 26.69
C ALA A 759 -4.96 2.21 26.16
N ILE A 760 -4.29 3.27 25.74
CA ILE A 760 -2.86 3.27 25.42
C ILE A 760 -2.15 4.04 26.54
N VAL A 761 -1.08 3.46 27.07
CA VAL A 761 -0.21 4.05 28.08
C VAL A 761 1.21 3.91 27.56
N THR A 762 1.98 4.98 27.65
CA THR A 762 3.38 5.02 27.22
C THR A 762 4.27 5.46 28.38
N GLY A 763 5.46 4.85 28.47
CA GLY A 763 6.58 5.42 29.20
C GLY A 763 7.20 6.60 28.45
N THR A 764 8.46 6.84 28.73
CA THR A 764 9.35 7.80 28.08
C THR A 764 10.52 7.04 27.46
N ASP A 765 11.36 7.71 26.67
CA ASP A 765 12.57 7.10 26.08
C ASP A 765 13.74 7.10 27.08
N LYS A 766 13.46 6.90 28.37
CA LYS A 766 14.43 6.89 29.47
C LYS A 766 13.93 5.90 30.54
N ASP A 767 14.79 5.44 31.46
CA ASP A 767 14.41 4.48 32.53
C ASP A 767 13.08 4.83 33.26
N ASP A 768 12.05 3.99 33.17
CA ASP A 768 10.78 4.17 33.88
C ASP A 768 10.46 3.03 34.86
N ILE A 769 9.58 3.32 35.83
CA ILE A 769 8.94 2.34 36.72
C ILE A 769 7.43 2.34 36.45
N ILE A 770 6.92 1.22 35.96
CA ILE A 770 5.52 1.02 35.60
C ILE A 770 4.83 0.15 36.65
N GLU A 771 3.81 0.68 37.31
CA GLU A 771 3.03 -0.04 38.32
C GLU A 771 1.61 -0.35 37.84
N ILE A 772 1.26 -1.64 37.82
CA ILE A 772 -0.06 -2.15 37.46
C ILE A 772 -0.73 -2.74 38.70
N GLU A 773 -1.59 -1.96 39.35
CA GLU A 773 -2.25 -2.34 40.61
C GLU A 773 -3.67 -2.87 40.38
N ARG A 774 -3.93 -4.10 40.81
CA ARG A 774 -5.28 -4.72 40.83
C ARG A 774 -6.03 -4.31 42.10
N VAL A 775 -6.62 -3.11 42.07
CA VAL A 775 -7.24 -2.45 43.24
C VAL A 775 -8.49 -3.18 43.75
N SER A 776 -9.42 -3.53 42.85
CA SER A 776 -10.68 -4.20 43.21
C SER A 776 -11.31 -4.91 42.00
N LYS A 777 -12.54 -5.40 42.14
CA LYS A 777 -13.22 -6.18 41.09
C LYS A 777 -13.36 -5.36 39.79
N GLY A 778 -12.62 -5.76 38.75
CA GLY A 778 -12.63 -5.10 37.44
C GLY A 778 -11.94 -3.75 37.40
N VAL A 779 -11.26 -3.32 38.46
CA VAL A 779 -10.58 -2.03 38.54
C VAL A 779 -9.07 -2.24 38.47
N THR A 780 -8.38 -1.50 37.61
CA THR A 780 -6.92 -1.55 37.47
C THR A 780 -6.37 -0.13 37.45
N LYS A 781 -5.45 0.18 38.36
CA LYS A 781 -4.72 1.45 38.37
C LYS A 781 -3.38 1.23 37.69
N VAL A 782 -3.02 2.12 36.78
CA VAL A 782 -1.70 2.15 36.14
C VAL A 782 -1.03 3.46 36.50
N THR A 783 0.21 3.40 36.97
CA THR A 783 1.05 4.58 37.26
C THR A 783 2.41 4.39 36.60
N VAL A 784 2.91 5.43 35.93
CA VAL A 784 4.24 5.46 35.33
C VAL A 784 5.06 6.52 36.05
N TYR A 785 6.23 6.13 36.56
CA TYR A 785 7.18 6.99 37.25
C TYR A 785 8.49 7.06 36.47
N ARG A 786 9.14 8.22 36.45
CA ARG A 786 10.56 8.30 36.09
C ARG A 786 11.39 7.51 37.10
N ASN A 787 12.27 6.65 36.62
CA ASN A 787 13.30 6.01 37.42
C ASN A 787 14.54 6.93 37.43
N LYS A 788 14.91 7.45 38.60
CA LYS A 788 16.13 8.28 38.75
C LYS A 788 17.03 7.64 39.81
N GLY A 789 18.00 6.84 39.35
CA GLY A 789 18.94 6.15 40.22
C GLY A 789 18.33 5.00 41.04
N GLY A 790 17.29 4.35 40.52
CA GLY A 790 16.58 3.25 41.19
C GLY A 790 15.44 3.69 42.11
N GLU A 791 15.16 5.00 42.18
CA GLU A 791 14.06 5.56 42.97
C GLU A 791 12.93 6.12 42.09
N LYS A 792 11.69 5.97 42.55
CA LYS A 792 10.51 6.60 41.94
C LYS A 792 10.57 8.12 42.12
N ALA A 793 10.75 8.86 41.04
CA ALA A 793 10.82 10.31 41.05
C ALA A 793 9.49 10.96 40.62
N ASP A 794 9.40 11.37 39.36
CA ASP A 794 8.28 12.15 38.81
C ASP A 794 7.18 11.23 38.26
N VAL A 795 5.92 11.59 38.45
CA VAL A 795 4.77 10.88 37.86
C VAL A 795 4.56 11.36 36.43
N VAL A 796 4.78 10.47 35.47
CA VAL A 796 4.56 10.72 34.03
C VAL A 796 3.09 10.54 33.70
N PHE A 797 2.48 9.46 34.20
CA PHE A 797 1.09 9.10 33.91
C PHE A 797 0.44 8.42 35.13
N GLN A 798 -0.84 8.70 35.39
CA GLN A 798 -1.61 7.95 36.37
C GLN A 798 -3.10 7.89 36.01
N ARG A 799 -3.65 6.68 35.89
CA ARG A 799 -5.09 6.50 35.68
C ARG A 799 -5.63 5.21 36.30
N THR A 800 -6.87 5.31 36.78
CA THR A 800 -7.67 4.15 37.22
C THR A 800 -8.69 3.80 36.14
N PHE A 801 -8.67 2.55 35.69
CA PHE A 801 -9.55 2.01 34.66
C PHE A 801 -10.57 1.03 35.25
N ASP A 802 -11.79 1.05 34.71
CA ASP A 802 -12.85 0.11 35.03
C ASP A 802 -13.18 -0.80 33.84
N ARG A 803 -13.30 -2.11 34.07
CA ARG A 803 -13.56 -3.12 33.04
C ARG A 803 -14.88 -2.93 32.31
N SER A 804 -15.86 -2.28 32.93
CA SER A 804 -17.13 -1.95 32.28
C SER A 804 -16.93 -1.00 31.10
N GLU A 805 -15.96 -0.09 31.18
CA GLU A 805 -15.57 0.86 30.14
C GLU A 805 -14.41 0.31 29.29
N THR A 806 -13.27 0.03 29.91
CA THR A 806 -12.02 -0.37 29.25
C THR A 806 -11.88 -1.88 29.19
N LYS A 807 -11.73 -2.43 27.98
CA LYS A 807 -11.62 -3.88 27.77
C LYS A 807 -10.17 -4.34 27.72
N GLU A 808 -9.28 -3.49 27.24
CA GLU A 808 -7.86 -3.78 27.07
C GLU A 808 -7.01 -2.53 27.33
N ILE A 809 -5.85 -2.71 27.97
CA ILE A 809 -4.82 -1.68 28.18
C ILE A 809 -3.56 -2.15 27.49
N TRP A 810 -2.96 -1.32 26.63
CA TRP A 810 -1.63 -1.55 26.07
C TRP A 810 -0.67 -0.56 26.71
N ILE A 811 0.35 -1.09 27.37
CA ILE A 811 1.38 -0.34 28.07
C ILE A 811 2.69 -0.56 27.32
N TYR A 812 3.30 0.50 26.82
CA TYR A 812 4.58 0.48 26.13
C TYR A 812 5.66 1.07 27.07
N GLY A 813 6.71 0.30 27.35
CA GLY A 813 7.90 0.76 28.05
C GLY A 813 8.66 1.82 27.24
N LEU A 814 8.82 1.55 25.94
CA LEU A 814 9.55 2.33 24.93
C LEU A 814 11.04 2.01 24.88
N ASP A 815 11.91 2.82 25.46
CA ASP A 815 13.37 2.69 25.35
C ASP A 815 14.03 2.74 26.74
N ASP A 816 15.32 2.42 26.81
CA ASP A 816 16.09 2.27 28.06
C ASP A 816 15.58 1.13 28.97
N ASP A 817 16.15 0.99 30.18
CA ASP A 817 15.86 -0.14 31.07
C ASP A 817 14.64 0.17 31.97
N ASP A 818 13.50 -0.48 31.69
CA ASP A 818 12.28 -0.28 32.45
C ASP A 818 12.05 -1.33 33.55
N ILE A 819 11.37 -0.93 34.63
CA ILE A 819 10.94 -1.84 35.71
C ILE A 819 9.42 -1.91 35.74
N ILE A 820 8.88 -3.09 35.51
CA ILE A 820 7.43 -3.33 35.45
C ILE A 820 6.99 -4.17 36.64
N HIS A 821 6.18 -3.55 37.50
CA HIS A 821 5.54 -4.20 38.64
C HIS A 821 4.06 -4.43 38.39
N ALA A 822 3.56 -5.60 38.77
CA ALA A 822 2.11 -5.85 38.80
C ALA A 822 1.70 -6.54 40.10
N THR A 823 0.84 -5.89 40.88
CA THR A 823 0.51 -6.28 42.26
C THR A 823 -1.01 -6.25 42.53
N GLY A 824 -1.41 -6.71 43.72
CA GLY A 824 -2.80 -6.70 44.17
C GLY A 824 -3.58 -7.97 43.85
N ASN A 825 -4.89 -7.98 44.13
CA ASN A 825 -5.73 -9.19 44.08
C ASN A 825 -6.64 -9.21 42.84
N PRO A 826 -6.39 -10.07 41.83
CA PRO A 826 -7.08 -10.01 40.56
C PRO A 826 -8.49 -10.65 40.62
N ASN A 827 -9.53 -9.82 40.62
CA ASN A 827 -10.93 -10.26 40.46
C ASN A 827 -11.55 -9.64 39.21
N ASN A 828 -11.95 -10.48 38.24
CA ASN A 828 -12.44 -10.04 36.93
C ASN A 828 -11.56 -8.95 36.28
N PRO A 829 -10.22 -9.09 36.24
CA PRO A 829 -9.29 -8.01 35.87
C PRO A 829 -9.44 -7.53 34.42
N ILE A 830 -9.02 -6.31 34.11
CA ILE A 830 -8.88 -5.81 32.74
C ILE A 830 -7.71 -6.53 32.07
N LYS A 831 -7.83 -6.84 30.77
CA LYS A 831 -6.73 -7.41 30.01
C LYS A 831 -5.65 -6.36 29.80
N VAL A 832 -4.41 -6.66 30.19
CA VAL A 832 -3.26 -5.77 30.05
C VAL A 832 -2.24 -6.43 29.15
N ARG A 833 -1.68 -5.64 28.23
CA ARG A 833 -0.48 -6.01 27.48
C ARG A 833 0.62 -5.06 27.88
N VAL A 834 1.75 -5.62 28.29
CA VAL A 834 2.99 -4.89 28.50
C VAL A 834 3.87 -5.20 27.30
N ILE A 835 4.36 -4.16 26.66
CA ILE A 835 5.28 -4.22 25.54
C ILE A 835 6.55 -3.54 26.03
N GLY A 836 7.64 -4.29 26.10
CA GLY A 836 8.94 -3.74 26.49
C GLY A 836 9.57 -2.90 25.39
N GLY A 837 10.86 -2.63 25.57
CA GLY A 837 11.67 -1.80 24.69
C GLY A 837 12.76 -2.57 23.95
N GLN A 838 13.76 -1.82 23.49
CA GLN A 838 14.94 -2.37 22.84
C GLN A 838 16.04 -2.78 23.84
N ASN A 839 15.90 -2.47 25.14
CA ASN A 839 16.93 -2.66 26.16
C ASN A 839 16.50 -3.74 27.16
N ASN A 840 17.17 -3.85 28.33
CA ASN A 840 16.90 -4.93 29.27
C ASN A 840 15.85 -4.51 30.30
N ASP A 841 14.62 -4.91 30.02
CA ASP A 841 13.50 -4.66 30.93
C ASP A 841 13.44 -5.69 32.07
N ILE A 842 12.99 -5.22 33.24
CA ILE A 842 12.81 -6.01 34.46
C ILE A 842 11.31 -6.20 34.72
N TYR A 843 10.86 -7.45 34.61
CA TYR A 843 9.48 -7.85 34.88
C TYR A 843 9.36 -8.51 36.25
N ASP A 844 8.62 -7.88 37.16
CA ASP A 844 8.34 -8.34 38.51
C ASP A 844 6.83 -8.35 38.77
N ILE A 845 6.18 -9.41 38.29
CA ILE A 845 4.73 -9.55 38.21
C ILE A 845 4.24 -10.55 39.26
N GLU A 846 3.89 -10.05 40.44
CA GLU A 846 3.22 -10.78 41.52
C GLU A 846 1.74 -11.08 41.20
N SER A 847 1.11 -10.30 40.31
CA SER A 847 -0.33 -10.37 39.98
C SER A 847 -0.58 -10.33 38.47
N GLY A 848 -0.25 -11.43 37.79
CA GLY A 848 -0.21 -11.50 36.33
C GLY A 848 -1.48 -11.97 35.63
N ARG A 849 -2.55 -12.33 36.35
CA ARG A 849 -3.80 -12.79 35.71
C ARG A 849 -4.31 -11.76 34.69
N ALA A 850 -4.48 -12.21 33.44
CA ALA A 850 -4.84 -11.39 32.27
C ALA A 850 -3.81 -10.31 31.87
N ILE A 851 -2.55 -10.47 32.27
CA ILE A 851 -1.39 -9.72 31.78
C ILE A 851 -0.66 -10.58 30.75
N THR A 852 -0.29 -9.99 29.62
CA THR A 852 0.61 -10.61 28.64
C THR A 852 1.79 -9.68 28.39
N VAL A 853 3.00 -10.18 28.61
CA VAL A 853 4.26 -9.47 28.33
C VAL A 853 4.74 -9.84 26.93
N HIS A 854 5.02 -8.83 26.11
CA HIS A 854 5.66 -8.95 24.80
C HIS A 854 6.99 -8.23 24.84
N ASP A 855 8.02 -8.88 24.31
CA ASP A 855 9.38 -8.34 24.23
C ASP A 855 10.18 -9.10 23.16
N HIS A 856 11.36 -8.60 22.83
CA HIS A 856 12.30 -9.21 21.92
C HIS A 856 12.80 -10.57 22.42
N LYS A 857 12.77 -11.58 21.54
CA LYS A 857 13.26 -12.93 21.85
C LYS A 857 14.78 -13.00 21.92
N THR A 858 15.48 -12.20 21.12
CA THR A 858 16.94 -12.21 21.00
C THR A 858 17.66 -11.17 21.86
N LYS A 859 16.94 -10.30 22.58
CA LYS A 859 17.53 -9.30 23.47
C LYS A 859 17.46 -9.75 24.93
N GLU A 860 18.36 -9.22 25.76
CA GLU A 860 18.39 -9.51 27.19
C GLU A 860 17.12 -8.97 27.88
N ASN A 861 16.57 -9.75 28.79
CA ASN A 861 15.32 -9.46 29.47
C ASN A 861 15.30 -10.17 30.83
N THR A 862 14.98 -9.44 31.90
CA THR A 862 15.02 -9.96 33.27
C THR A 862 13.61 -10.25 33.77
N PHE A 863 13.33 -11.51 34.13
CA PHE A 863 12.03 -11.93 34.70
C PHE A 863 12.24 -12.40 36.14
N VAL A 864 11.79 -11.61 37.11
CA VAL A 864 11.89 -11.91 38.54
C VAL A 864 10.72 -12.79 38.98
N GLU A 865 9.50 -12.26 38.90
CA GLU A 865 8.24 -12.97 39.15
C GLU A 865 7.27 -12.81 37.96
N MET A 866 6.45 -13.84 37.70
CA MET A 866 5.51 -13.90 36.56
C MET A 866 4.22 -14.65 36.93
N GLU A 867 3.70 -14.50 38.15
CA GLU A 867 2.56 -15.27 38.64
C GLU A 867 1.32 -15.09 37.73
N ASP A 868 0.82 -16.16 37.12
CA ASP A 868 -0.31 -16.16 36.16
C ASP A 868 -0.16 -15.26 34.90
N ALA A 869 0.97 -14.55 34.74
CA ALA A 869 1.26 -13.75 33.55
C ALA A 869 1.67 -14.65 32.37
N VAL A 870 1.30 -14.23 31.15
CA VAL A 870 1.72 -14.92 29.93
C VAL A 870 2.90 -14.19 29.30
N LYS A 871 4.04 -14.87 29.20
CA LYS A 871 5.22 -14.39 28.47
C LYS A 871 5.12 -14.74 26.99
N ARG A 872 5.30 -13.76 26.09
CA ARG A 872 5.34 -13.93 24.63
C ARG A 872 6.51 -13.17 24.02
N LEU A 873 7.70 -13.78 24.05
CA LEU A 873 8.86 -13.21 23.39
C LEU A 873 8.86 -13.54 21.89
N THR A 874 9.06 -12.52 21.07
CA THR A 874 9.09 -12.62 19.61
C THR A 874 10.05 -11.59 19.04
N ASN A 875 10.61 -11.84 17.86
CA ASN A 875 11.37 -10.81 17.13
C ASN A 875 10.51 -10.07 16.12
N SER A 876 9.19 -10.31 16.11
CA SER A 876 8.28 -9.61 15.22
C SER A 876 8.34 -8.11 15.49
N TYR A 877 8.84 -7.38 14.50
CA TYR A 877 9.09 -5.95 14.63
C TYR A 877 7.78 -5.18 14.90
N GLU A 878 6.69 -5.56 14.22
CA GLU A 878 5.36 -4.93 14.40
C GLU A 878 4.77 -5.15 15.80
N ILE A 879 5.12 -6.23 16.49
CA ILE A 879 4.60 -6.53 17.83
C ILE A 879 5.32 -5.71 18.89
N ASN A 880 6.63 -5.57 18.76
CA ASN A 880 7.49 -4.93 19.76
C ASN A 880 7.69 -3.43 19.53
N THR A 881 7.19 -2.88 18.42
CA THR A 881 7.33 -1.44 18.12
C THR A 881 6.06 -0.67 18.47
N TYR A 882 6.23 0.48 19.11
CA TYR A 882 5.14 1.42 19.35
C TYR A 882 4.70 2.10 18.05
N ASP A 883 3.42 1.94 17.70
CA ASP A 883 2.75 2.68 16.62
C ASP A 883 1.52 3.40 17.20
N PRO A 884 1.49 4.74 17.24
CA PRO A 884 0.36 5.49 17.79
C PRO A 884 -0.95 5.27 17.03
N LYS A 885 -0.91 4.80 15.76
CA LYS A 885 -2.11 4.50 14.96
C LYS A 885 -2.66 3.10 15.22
N LYS A 886 -1.90 2.21 15.88
CA LYS A 886 -2.33 0.85 16.18
C LYS A 886 -3.54 0.89 17.13
N ALA A 887 -4.61 0.22 16.73
CA ALA A 887 -5.89 0.25 17.45
C ALA A 887 -6.64 -1.08 17.32
N ILE A 888 -7.66 -1.26 18.17
CA ILE A 888 -8.65 -2.32 18.01
C ILE A 888 -9.76 -1.82 17.09
N GLN A 889 -9.83 -2.38 15.88
CA GLN A 889 -10.82 -2.06 14.86
C GLN A 889 -11.53 -3.31 14.39
N ALA A 890 -12.77 -3.13 13.93
CA ALA A 890 -13.53 -4.19 13.30
C ALA A 890 -14.33 -3.61 12.14
N SER A 891 -14.27 -4.29 11.01
CA SER A 891 -14.92 -3.94 9.75
C SER A 891 -15.75 -5.12 9.24
N ASN A 892 -16.76 -4.81 8.45
CA ASN A 892 -17.64 -5.80 7.84
C ASN A 892 -17.88 -5.41 6.39
N ILE A 893 -17.66 -6.35 5.48
CA ILE A 893 -17.86 -6.18 4.03
C ILE A 893 -18.84 -7.26 3.57
N LEU A 894 -19.88 -6.85 2.83
CA LEU A 894 -20.86 -7.74 2.22
C LEU A 894 -20.82 -7.64 0.70
N THR A 895 -20.46 -8.73 0.05
CA THR A 895 -20.14 -8.77 -1.38
C THR A 895 -21.07 -9.74 -2.13
N PRO A 896 -21.92 -9.28 -3.06
CA PRO A 896 -22.73 -10.16 -3.89
C PRO A 896 -21.90 -10.71 -5.08
N ALA A 897 -22.29 -11.87 -5.59
CA ALA A 897 -21.76 -12.43 -6.83
C ALA A 897 -22.88 -13.11 -7.63
N ILE A 898 -22.82 -12.97 -8.94
CA ILE A 898 -23.80 -13.55 -9.88
C ILE A 898 -23.02 -14.33 -10.93
N GLY A 899 -23.48 -15.52 -11.29
CA GLY A 899 -22.87 -16.28 -12.36
C GLY A 899 -23.83 -17.24 -13.03
N PHE A 900 -23.42 -17.81 -14.15
CA PHE A 900 -24.18 -18.80 -14.89
C PHE A 900 -23.26 -19.82 -15.53
N ASN A 901 -23.67 -21.08 -15.54
CA ASN A 901 -23.21 -22.10 -16.48
C ASN A 901 -24.34 -23.11 -16.74
N PRO A 902 -24.26 -23.94 -17.80
CA PRO A 902 -25.34 -24.87 -18.14
C PRO A 902 -25.64 -25.94 -17.08
N ASP A 903 -24.64 -26.37 -16.31
CA ASP A 903 -24.81 -27.39 -15.26
C ASP A 903 -25.46 -26.82 -13.99
N ASP A 904 -25.16 -25.58 -13.62
CA ASP A 904 -25.68 -24.94 -12.39
C ASP A 904 -26.90 -24.03 -12.62
N GLY A 905 -27.16 -23.64 -13.87
CA GLY A 905 -28.08 -22.56 -14.21
C GLY A 905 -27.57 -21.21 -13.70
N LEU A 906 -28.51 -20.30 -13.36
CA LEU A 906 -28.17 -19.05 -12.68
C LEU A 906 -27.70 -19.36 -11.26
N ARG A 907 -26.68 -18.64 -10.79
CA ARG A 907 -26.12 -18.73 -9.45
C ARG A 907 -26.12 -17.36 -8.80
N LEU A 908 -26.63 -17.29 -7.58
CA LEU A 908 -26.52 -16.12 -6.72
C LEU A 908 -25.72 -16.50 -5.49
N ALA A 909 -24.70 -15.71 -5.17
CA ALA A 909 -23.91 -15.90 -3.98
C ALA A 909 -23.73 -14.58 -3.23
N VAL A 910 -23.56 -14.69 -1.92
CA VAL A 910 -23.20 -13.59 -1.04
C VAL A 910 -22.05 -14.01 -0.16
N GLN A 911 -21.10 -13.11 0.03
CA GLN A 911 -19.97 -13.29 0.92
C GLN A 911 -19.97 -12.18 1.96
N ASN A 912 -19.91 -12.55 3.24
CA ASN A 912 -19.69 -11.64 4.33
C ASN A 912 -18.30 -11.87 4.92
N VAL A 913 -17.49 -10.82 4.97
CA VAL A 913 -16.15 -10.83 5.57
C VAL A 913 -16.16 -9.88 6.76
N TYR A 914 -16.02 -10.42 7.96
CA TYR A 914 -15.87 -9.67 9.20
C TYR A 914 -14.43 -9.77 9.70
N THR A 915 -13.72 -8.65 9.64
CA THR A 915 -12.30 -8.55 10.00
C THR A 915 -12.17 -7.82 11.33
N VAL A 916 -11.33 -8.34 12.22
CA VAL A 916 -10.95 -7.65 13.46
C VAL A 916 -9.43 -7.52 13.50
N ASP A 917 -8.98 -6.28 13.63
CA ASP A 917 -7.60 -5.92 13.87
C ASP A 917 -7.44 -5.51 15.33
N GLY A 918 -6.58 -6.20 16.06
CA GLY A 918 -6.23 -5.93 17.44
C GLY A 918 -4.72 -5.75 17.57
N PHE A 919 -4.16 -6.23 18.67
CA PHE A 919 -2.73 -6.08 18.95
C PHE A 919 -1.84 -6.99 18.10
N ASN A 920 -2.13 -8.30 18.08
CA ASN A 920 -1.35 -9.29 17.32
C ASN A 920 -1.99 -9.48 15.95
N ARG A 921 -1.30 -9.06 14.89
CA ARG A 921 -1.80 -9.00 13.50
C ARG A 921 -0.89 -9.84 12.61
N ASN A 922 -1.47 -10.65 11.72
CA ASN A 922 -0.70 -11.46 10.76
C ASN A 922 -1.55 -11.93 9.56
N PRO A 923 -2.06 -11.07 8.65
CA PRO A 923 -2.05 -9.60 8.68
C PRO A 923 -3.19 -9.01 9.52
N HIS A 924 -4.21 -9.81 9.86
CA HIS A 924 -5.35 -9.40 10.70
C HIS A 924 -5.41 -10.26 11.96
N THR A 925 -5.91 -9.74 13.08
CA THR A 925 -6.00 -10.52 14.33
C THR A 925 -6.98 -11.69 14.19
N ARG A 926 -8.11 -11.46 13.52
CA ARG A 926 -9.00 -12.53 13.10
C ARG A 926 -9.87 -12.11 11.92
N VAL A 927 -10.16 -13.07 11.05
CA VAL A 927 -11.07 -12.88 9.91
C VAL A 927 -12.12 -13.96 9.94
N HIS A 928 -13.37 -13.59 9.76
CA HIS A 928 -14.50 -14.50 9.61
C HIS A 928 -15.11 -14.30 8.23
N LYS A 929 -15.09 -15.34 7.40
CA LYS A 929 -15.61 -15.32 6.04
C LYS A 929 -16.76 -16.31 5.94
N LEU A 930 -17.98 -15.79 5.78
CA LEU A 930 -19.18 -16.58 5.53
C LEU A 930 -19.59 -16.42 4.07
N THR A 931 -19.71 -17.53 3.34
CA THR A 931 -20.19 -17.55 1.95
C THR A 931 -21.45 -18.40 1.86
N ALA A 932 -22.48 -17.87 1.21
CA ALA A 932 -23.69 -18.62 0.90
C ALA A 932 -23.99 -18.51 -0.60
N GLY A 933 -24.38 -19.61 -1.23
CA GLY A 933 -24.69 -19.67 -2.65
C GLY A 933 -25.92 -20.52 -2.95
N TYR A 934 -26.71 -20.11 -3.94
CA TYR A 934 -27.89 -20.82 -4.44
C TYR A 934 -27.78 -21.04 -5.95
N PHE A 935 -28.13 -22.25 -6.40
CA PHE A 935 -27.94 -22.76 -7.77
C PHE A 935 -29.31 -23.08 -8.37
N PHE A 936 -29.81 -22.21 -9.25
CA PHE A 936 -31.19 -22.30 -9.76
C PHE A 936 -31.42 -23.48 -10.70
N GLY A 937 -30.38 -24.01 -11.35
CA GLY A 937 -30.49 -25.15 -12.25
C GLY A 937 -30.71 -26.49 -11.55
N THR A 938 -30.44 -26.56 -10.25
CA THR A 938 -30.48 -27.80 -9.45
C THR A 938 -31.24 -27.65 -8.13
N GLU A 939 -31.68 -26.42 -7.82
CA GLU A 939 -32.23 -26.00 -6.52
C GLU A 939 -31.27 -26.28 -5.36
N GLY A 940 -29.98 -26.39 -5.66
CA GLY A 940 -28.90 -26.62 -4.72
C GLY A 940 -28.54 -25.36 -3.94
N TYR A 941 -27.98 -25.54 -2.75
CA TYR A 941 -27.38 -24.47 -1.98
C TYR A 941 -26.14 -24.94 -1.23
N THR A 942 -25.24 -23.99 -0.97
CA THR A 942 -24.02 -24.21 -0.20
C THR A 942 -23.84 -23.08 0.82
N ILE A 943 -23.35 -23.44 2.01
CA ILE A 943 -22.94 -22.49 3.05
C ILE A 943 -21.54 -22.90 3.49
N ALA A 944 -20.61 -21.95 3.48
CA ALA A 944 -19.23 -22.17 3.90
C ALA A 944 -18.77 -21.08 4.86
N TYR A 945 -18.02 -21.46 5.88
CA TYR A 945 -17.37 -20.59 6.84
C TYR A 945 -15.86 -20.87 6.84
N GLU A 946 -15.06 -19.81 6.80
CA GLU A 946 -13.61 -19.86 7.05
C GLU A 946 -13.30 -18.82 8.14
N GLY A 947 -12.64 -19.25 9.20
CA GLY A 947 -12.18 -18.42 10.30
C GLY A 947 -10.67 -18.49 10.40
N GLU A 948 -9.99 -17.35 10.41
CA GLU A 948 -8.55 -17.25 10.57
C GLU A 948 -8.20 -16.44 11.82
N PHE A 949 -7.22 -16.89 12.62
CA PHE A 949 -6.84 -16.27 13.89
C PHE A 949 -5.33 -16.14 14.01
N ALA A 950 -4.83 -14.90 14.19
CA ALA A 950 -3.41 -14.60 14.15
C ALA A 950 -2.61 -15.17 15.32
N GLY A 951 -1.44 -15.71 14.98
CA GLY A 951 -0.36 -16.04 15.92
C GLY A 951 -0.78 -16.94 17.08
N VAL A 952 -1.62 -17.94 16.77
CA VAL A 952 -1.98 -19.01 17.71
C VAL A 952 -0.81 -19.98 17.87
N PHE A 953 -0.02 -20.19 16.82
CA PHE A 953 1.14 -21.09 16.79
C PHE A 953 2.42 -20.34 16.39
N GLY A 954 2.74 -19.24 17.08
CA GLY A 954 3.89 -18.37 16.73
C GLY A 954 3.60 -17.54 15.48
N GLU A 955 4.37 -17.74 14.41
CA GLU A 955 4.19 -17.06 13.11
C GLU A 955 3.06 -17.68 12.26
N MET A 956 2.47 -18.79 12.69
CA MET A 956 1.35 -19.42 12.00
C MET A 956 0.00 -19.05 12.63
N ASN A 957 -0.99 -18.86 11.77
CA ASN A 957 -2.36 -18.60 12.18
C ASN A 957 -3.16 -19.89 12.25
N LEU A 958 -4.13 -19.94 13.18
CA LEU A 958 -5.11 -21.01 13.21
C LEU A 958 -6.17 -20.77 12.13
N LEU A 959 -6.48 -21.81 11.37
CA LEU A 959 -7.56 -21.84 10.40
C LEU A 959 -8.67 -22.78 10.91
N LEU A 960 -9.91 -22.33 10.85
CA LEU A 960 -11.09 -23.16 11.08
C LEU A 960 -11.99 -23.07 9.85
N SER A 961 -12.52 -24.21 9.41
CA SER A 961 -13.41 -24.25 8.24
C SER A 961 -14.64 -25.09 8.52
N GLY A 962 -15.77 -24.68 7.95
CA GLY A 962 -16.99 -25.47 7.93
C GLY A 962 -17.68 -25.31 6.58
N LYS A 963 -18.22 -26.40 6.03
CA LYS A 963 -18.97 -26.38 4.77
C LYS A 963 -20.18 -27.29 4.87
N TRP A 964 -21.30 -26.82 4.34
CA TRP A 964 -22.52 -27.59 4.17
C TRP A 964 -23.06 -27.42 2.76
N ASN A 965 -23.18 -28.55 2.07
CA ASN A 965 -23.93 -28.67 0.83
C ASN A 965 -25.28 -29.30 1.14
N GLY A 966 -26.36 -28.61 0.76
CA GLY A 966 -27.72 -29.11 0.92
C GLY A 966 -27.96 -30.40 0.13
N PRO A 967 -29.01 -31.18 0.45
CA PRO A 967 -29.31 -32.44 -0.24
C PRO A 967 -29.57 -32.31 -1.75
N THR A 968 -29.91 -31.13 -2.21
CA THR A 968 -30.14 -30.80 -3.63
C THR A 968 -28.91 -30.28 -4.35
N PHE A 969 -27.77 -30.09 -3.65
CA PHE A 969 -26.50 -29.80 -4.30
C PHE A 969 -26.07 -30.97 -5.18
N THR A 970 -25.51 -30.71 -6.35
CA THR A 970 -25.19 -31.75 -7.32
C THR A 970 -23.77 -31.67 -7.81
N GLU A 971 -23.16 -32.84 -8.02
CA GLU A 971 -21.97 -33.01 -8.86
C GLU A 971 -22.32 -33.94 -10.03
N ASN A 972 -21.69 -33.77 -11.18
CA ASN A 972 -21.94 -34.68 -12.29
C ASN A 972 -21.09 -35.95 -12.20
N PHE A 973 -21.63 -37.07 -12.68
CA PHE A 973 -20.89 -38.32 -12.85
C PHE A 973 -21.36 -39.09 -14.09
N PHE A 974 -20.43 -39.38 -14.99
CA PHE A 974 -20.65 -40.10 -16.27
C PHE A 974 -20.08 -41.52 -16.25
N GLY A 975 -19.51 -41.95 -15.13
CA GLY A 975 -18.70 -43.15 -15.03
C GLY A 975 -17.21 -42.84 -15.05
N PHE A 976 -16.39 -43.89 -14.97
CA PHE A 976 -14.93 -43.77 -15.00
C PHE A 976 -14.37 -43.94 -16.42
N GLY A 977 -13.38 -43.12 -16.78
CA GLY A 977 -12.60 -43.23 -18.02
C GLY A 977 -12.97 -42.22 -19.13
N ASN A 978 -12.17 -42.21 -20.19
CA ASN A 978 -12.27 -41.28 -21.32
C ASN A 978 -13.39 -41.66 -22.33
N GLU A 979 -13.85 -42.92 -22.32
CA GLU A 979 -14.86 -43.42 -23.27
C GLU A 979 -16.30 -43.34 -22.73
N THR A 980 -16.51 -42.61 -21.63
CA THR A 980 -17.84 -42.41 -21.04
C THR A 980 -18.73 -41.60 -21.98
N ASN A 981 -19.98 -42.03 -22.17
CA ASN A 981 -20.93 -41.35 -23.06
C ASN A 981 -21.58 -40.14 -22.36
N ASN A 982 -21.89 -39.08 -23.13
CA ASN A 982 -22.76 -38.00 -22.69
C ASN A 982 -24.12 -38.13 -23.41
N PRO A 983 -25.18 -38.62 -22.75
CA PRO A 983 -26.46 -38.91 -23.40
C PRO A 983 -27.41 -37.69 -23.45
N ASP A 984 -26.92 -36.45 -23.31
CA ASP A 984 -27.76 -35.24 -23.21
C ASP A 984 -28.67 -34.98 -24.43
N ASP A 985 -28.34 -35.54 -25.60
CA ASP A 985 -29.21 -35.46 -26.79
C ASP A 985 -30.43 -36.38 -26.68
N ASP A 986 -30.32 -37.48 -25.92
CA ASP A 986 -31.35 -38.50 -25.73
C ASP A 986 -32.05 -38.39 -24.36
N LEU A 987 -31.38 -37.84 -23.35
CA LEU A 987 -31.78 -37.71 -21.95
C LEU A 987 -31.59 -36.29 -21.44
N THR A 988 -32.14 -35.96 -20.27
CA THR A 988 -31.94 -34.62 -19.68
C THR A 988 -30.61 -34.53 -18.93
N TYR A 989 -30.12 -33.30 -18.71
CA TYR A 989 -28.91 -33.01 -17.94
C TYR A 989 -28.91 -33.66 -16.54
N ASP A 990 -30.11 -33.83 -15.96
CA ASP A 990 -30.31 -34.43 -14.63
C ASP A 990 -29.90 -35.90 -14.57
N PHE A 991 -29.81 -36.60 -15.71
CA PHE A 991 -29.43 -38.01 -15.73
C PHE A 991 -28.06 -38.24 -15.08
N ASN A 992 -27.09 -37.36 -15.34
CA ASN A 992 -25.74 -37.46 -14.78
C ASN A 992 -25.51 -36.61 -13.52
N ARG A 993 -26.49 -35.83 -13.08
CA ARG A 993 -26.39 -35.03 -11.85
C ARG A 993 -26.62 -35.89 -10.61
N VAL A 994 -25.58 -36.13 -9.85
CA VAL A 994 -25.64 -36.84 -8.58
C VAL A 994 -25.88 -35.84 -7.45
N ARG A 995 -26.98 -36.00 -6.74
CA ARG A 995 -27.26 -35.20 -5.53
C ARG A 995 -26.37 -35.66 -4.39
N LEU A 996 -25.57 -34.75 -3.86
CA LEU A 996 -24.53 -35.01 -2.88
C LEU A 996 -24.67 -34.03 -1.71
N SER A 997 -25.13 -34.54 -0.57
CA SER A 997 -25.11 -33.78 0.68
C SER A 997 -23.76 -33.95 1.36
N THR A 998 -23.10 -32.83 1.66
CA THR A 998 -21.78 -32.81 2.29
C THR A 998 -21.82 -32.00 3.57
N TYR A 999 -21.21 -32.53 4.63
CA TYR A 999 -20.86 -31.80 5.84
C TYR A 999 -19.36 -31.89 6.01
N SER A 1000 -18.68 -30.76 6.14
CA SER A 1000 -17.25 -30.73 6.38
C SER A 1000 -16.93 -29.76 7.50
N ALA A 1001 -16.03 -30.18 8.38
CA ALA A 1001 -15.43 -29.35 9.42
C ALA A 1001 -13.93 -29.58 9.41
N GLY A 1002 -13.15 -28.51 9.51
CA GLY A 1002 -11.71 -28.58 9.46
C GLY A 1002 -11.03 -27.61 10.42
N ALA A 1003 -9.83 -27.99 10.83
CA ALA A 1003 -8.91 -27.14 11.58
C ALA A 1003 -7.52 -27.25 10.96
N GLY A 1004 -6.79 -26.15 10.92
CA GLY A 1004 -5.51 -26.10 10.25
C GLY A 1004 -4.63 -24.97 10.75
N ALA A 1005 -3.44 -24.87 10.16
CA ALA A 1005 -2.52 -23.78 10.38
C ALA A 1005 -2.10 -23.19 9.03
N ILE A 1006 -1.86 -21.88 9.00
CA ILE A 1006 -1.44 -21.18 7.80
C ILE A 1006 -0.26 -20.24 8.10
N TYR A 1007 0.80 -20.37 7.31
CA TYR A 1007 1.99 -19.52 7.33
C TYR A 1007 2.02 -18.66 6.06
N ARG A 1008 2.25 -17.36 6.21
CA ARG A 1008 2.42 -16.42 5.09
C ARG A 1008 3.84 -15.91 5.08
N GLY A 1009 4.58 -16.28 4.05
CA GLY A 1009 5.89 -15.71 3.80
C GLY A 1009 5.79 -14.30 3.25
N GLU A 1010 6.72 -13.45 3.67
CA GLU A 1010 6.79 -12.03 3.31
C GLU A 1010 6.89 -11.76 1.80
N TYR A 1011 7.38 -12.73 1.02
CA TYR A 1011 7.61 -12.64 -0.42
C TYR A 1011 6.49 -13.25 -1.27
N GLY A 1012 5.34 -13.60 -0.68
CA GLY A 1012 4.16 -14.07 -1.43
C GLY A 1012 3.93 -15.58 -1.44
N SER A 1013 4.74 -16.36 -0.73
CA SER A 1013 4.49 -17.80 -0.49
C SER A 1013 3.49 -18.03 0.64
N ASN A 1014 2.66 -19.05 0.54
CA ASN A 1014 1.75 -19.46 1.61
C ASN A 1014 1.82 -20.98 1.80
N LEU A 1015 1.93 -21.41 3.06
CA LEU A 1015 1.89 -22.81 3.44
C LEU A 1015 0.70 -23.04 4.37
N ARG A 1016 -0.23 -23.89 3.96
CA ARG A 1016 -1.42 -24.27 4.72
C ARG A 1016 -1.37 -25.77 5.03
N VAL A 1017 -1.65 -26.14 6.28
CA VAL A 1017 -1.79 -27.54 6.71
C VAL A 1017 -3.17 -27.68 7.33
N ASN A 1018 -4.00 -28.60 6.85
CA ASN A 1018 -5.37 -28.80 7.36
C ASN A 1018 -5.64 -30.25 7.71
N LEU A 1019 -6.42 -30.44 8.76
CA LEU A 1019 -7.14 -31.66 9.07
C LEU A 1019 -8.64 -31.39 8.85
N THR A 1020 -9.28 -32.18 8.01
CA THR A 1020 -10.71 -32.05 7.68
C THR A 1020 -11.42 -33.36 7.93
N VAL A 1021 -12.61 -33.30 8.54
CA VAL A 1021 -13.56 -34.41 8.58
C VAL A 1021 -14.71 -34.08 7.65
N GLU A 1022 -15.03 -34.99 6.73
CA GLU A 1022 -16.05 -34.80 5.71
C GLU A 1022 -17.02 -35.98 5.67
N GLY A 1023 -18.32 -35.69 5.73
CA GLY A 1023 -19.39 -36.66 5.60
C GLY A 1023 -20.17 -36.44 4.31
N ASN A 1024 -20.13 -37.40 3.40
CA ASN A 1024 -20.77 -37.35 2.09
C ASN A 1024 -21.91 -38.36 2.02
N GLN A 1025 -23.06 -37.92 1.49
CA GLN A 1025 -24.22 -38.78 1.28
C GLN A 1025 -24.80 -38.55 -0.10
N ILE A 1026 -24.94 -39.65 -0.85
CA ILE A 1026 -25.57 -39.67 -2.16
C ILE A 1026 -27.07 -39.90 -1.97
N LEU A 1027 -27.90 -39.12 -2.65
CA LEU A 1027 -29.34 -39.37 -2.66
C LEU A 1027 -29.70 -40.44 -3.72
N GLU A 1028 -30.51 -41.42 -3.34
CA GLU A 1028 -31.04 -42.45 -4.24
C GLU A 1028 -32.15 -41.88 -5.13
N ASP A 1029 -31.76 -41.27 -6.25
CA ASP A 1029 -32.68 -40.71 -7.24
C ASP A 1029 -32.93 -41.70 -8.39
N ARG A 1030 -34.07 -42.41 -8.35
CA ARG A 1030 -34.46 -43.33 -9.44
C ARG A 1030 -34.56 -42.60 -10.78
N GLY A 1031 -33.96 -43.18 -11.81
CA GLY A 1031 -33.93 -42.60 -13.16
C GLY A 1031 -32.66 -41.80 -13.48
N ARG A 1032 -31.67 -41.78 -12.58
CA ARG A 1032 -30.34 -41.19 -12.82
C ARG A 1032 -29.27 -42.25 -12.98
N PHE A 1033 -28.17 -41.89 -13.66
CA PHE A 1033 -27.02 -42.75 -13.92
C PHE A 1033 -26.47 -43.42 -12.65
N ILE A 1034 -26.46 -42.68 -11.54
CA ILE A 1034 -25.91 -43.17 -10.26
C ILE A 1034 -26.63 -44.43 -9.74
N THR A 1035 -27.92 -44.61 -10.04
CA THR A 1035 -28.68 -45.81 -9.65
C THR A 1035 -28.46 -47.01 -10.59
N GLN A 1036 -27.82 -46.78 -11.73
CA GLN A 1036 -27.43 -47.80 -12.71
C GLN A 1036 -25.95 -48.17 -12.58
N PHE A 1037 -25.17 -47.40 -11.80
CA PHE A 1037 -23.74 -47.61 -11.62
C PHE A 1037 -23.50 -48.94 -10.86
N PRO A 1038 -22.57 -49.81 -11.29
CA PRO A 1038 -22.36 -51.11 -10.66
C PRO A 1038 -22.17 -51.04 -9.14
N GLY A 1039 -21.47 -50.02 -8.63
CA GLY A 1039 -21.27 -49.81 -7.20
C GLY A 1039 -22.58 -49.71 -6.40
N SER A 1040 -23.61 -49.05 -6.95
CA SER A 1040 -24.90 -48.90 -6.26
C SER A 1040 -25.73 -50.20 -6.22
N GLN A 1041 -25.35 -51.20 -7.01
CA GLN A 1041 -26.01 -52.52 -7.04
C GLN A 1041 -25.29 -53.54 -6.17
N THR A 1042 -23.99 -53.34 -5.91
CA THR A 1042 -23.13 -54.28 -5.19
C THR A 1042 -22.84 -53.89 -3.75
N ASP A 1043 -22.87 -52.59 -3.42
CA ASP A 1043 -22.65 -52.06 -2.08
C ASP A 1043 -23.99 -51.67 -1.42
N PRO A 1044 -24.48 -52.41 -0.41
CA PRO A 1044 -25.72 -52.10 0.30
C PRO A 1044 -25.69 -50.73 1.01
N GLU A 1045 -24.50 -50.21 1.33
CA GLU A 1045 -24.29 -48.95 2.04
C GLU A 1045 -23.92 -47.79 1.08
N PHE A 1046 -24.08 -47.99 -0.24
CA PHE A 1046 -23.66 -47.01 -1.26
C PHE A 1046 -24.28 -45.62 -1.07
N PHE A 1047 -25.55 -45.56 -0.66
CA PHE A 1047 -26.30 -44.31 -0.43
C PHE A 1047 -26.25 -43.84 1.03
N ASP A 1048 -25.61 -44.60 1.91
CA ASP A 1048 -25.41 -44.19 3.30
C ASP A 1048 -24.34 -43.11 3.39
N ARG A 1049 -24.34 -42.38 4.51
CA ARG A 1049 -23.34 -41.36 4.73
C ARG A 1049 -21.99 -41.98 5.05
N LYS A 1050 -21.02 -41.76 4.17
CA LYS A 1050 -19.61 -42.13 4.36
C LYS A 1050 -18.84 -40.96 4.97
N TRP A 1051 -17.97 -41.24 5.95
CA TRP A 1051 -17.20 -40.23 6.67
C TRP A 1051 -15.71 -40.43 6.41
N PHE A 1052 -15.03 -39.34 6.10
CA PHE A 1052 -13.62 -39.32 5.72
C PHE A 1052 -12.84 -38.36 6.59
N GLY A 1053 -11.59 -38.70 6.89
CA GLY A 1053 -10.58 -37.78 7.39
C GLY A 1053 -9.58 -37.44 6.29
N ASP A 1054 -9.29 -36.16 6.08
CA ASP A 1054 -8.26 -35.66 5.15
C ASP A 1054 -7.21 -34.85 5.92
N VAL A 1055 -5.95 -35.25 5.80
CA VAL A 1055 -4.79 -34.42 6.21
C VAL A 1055 -4.11 -33.92 4.96
N ASN A 1056 -4.16 -32.61 4.72
CA ASN A 1056 -3.58 -32.00 3.52
C ASN A 1056 -2.59 -30.88 3.83
N ILE A 1057 -1.63 -30.73 2.93
CA ILE A 1057 -0.64 -29.67 2.90
C ILE A 1057 -0.78 -28.97 1.55
N THR A 1058 -0.94 -27.65 1.59
CA THR A 1058 -0.99 -26.80 0.40
C THR A 1058 0.13 -25.78 0.46
N TYR A 1059 1.02 -25.79 -0.53
CA TYR A 1059 1.95 -24.71 -0.80
C TYR A 1059 1.46 -23.92 -2.01
N ASN A 1060 1.33 -22.61 -1.89
CA ASN A 1060 1.06 -21.73 -3.02
C ASN A 1060 2.06 -20.59 -3.10
N TYR A 1061 2.30 -20.15 -4.33
CA TYR A 1061 3.11 -19.00 -4.66
C TYR A 1061 2.52 -18.33 -5.90
N THR A 1062 2.27 -17.03 -5.79
CA THR A 1062 1.77 -16.22 -6.90
C THR A 1062 2.52 -14.91 -6.99
N SER A 1063 2.89 -14.53 -8.20
CA SER A 1063 3.49 -13.23 -8.54
C SER A 1063 2.85 -12.74 -9.84
N PHE A 1064 2.38 -11.50 -9.86
CA PHE A 1064 1.79 -10.86 -11.02
C PHE A 1064 2.29 -9.43 -11.11
N ASP A 1065 2.53 -8.93 -12.31
CA ASP A 1065 2.80 -7.50 -12.54
C ASP A 1065 1.55 -6.62 -12.40
N ASN A 1066 0.37 -7.20 -12.59
CA ASN A 1066 -0.93 -6.58 -12.33
C ASN A 1066 -1.93 -7.67 -11.94
N ASN A 1067 -2.63 -7.54 -10.80
CA ASN A 1067 -3.52 -8.58 -10.30
C ASN A 1067 -4.79 -8.78 -11.15
N LEU A 1068 -5.32 -7.72 -11.78
CA LEU A 1068 -6.55 -7.78 -12.57
C LEU A 1068 -6.31 -8.20 -14.01
N ASN A 1069 -5.25 -7.68 -14.61
CA ASN A 1069 -4.89 -7.95 -16.00
C ASN A 1069 -3.37 -8.27 -16.10
N PRO A 1070 -2.93 -9.45 -15.60
CA PRO A 1070 -1.52 -9.81 -15.63
C PRO A 1070 -0.97 -9.87 -17.05
N THR A 1071 0.14 -9.19 -17.29
CA THR A 1071 0.92 -9.31 -18.54
C THR A 1071 2.18 -10.16 -18.34
N ARG A 1072 2.65 -10.25 -17.10
CA ARG A 1072 3.70 -11.14 -16.63
C ARG A 1072 3.33 -11.70 -15.27
N GLY A 1073 3.62 -12.98 -15.05
CA GLY A 1073 3.40 -13.56 -13.73
C GLY A 1073 3.43 -15.08 -13.72
N MET A 1074 3.43 -15.64 -12.51
CA MET A 1074 3.50 -17.06 -12.24
C MET A 1074 2.45 -17.46 -11.20
N ILE A 1075 1.84 -18.61 -11.45
CA ILE A 1075 1.02 -19.35 -10.49
C ILE A 1075 1.74 -20.65 -10.22
N PHE A 1076 1.98 -20.96 -8.96
CA PHE A 1076 2.48 -22.27 -8.55
C PHE A 1076 1.72 -22.72 -7.31
N GLU A 1077 1.14 -23.91 -7.38
CA GLU A 1077 0.39 -24.51 -6.29
C GLU A 1077 0.67 -26.01 -6.26
N ILE A 1078 0.92 -26.52 -5.06
CA ILE A 1078 0.97 -27.95 -4.77
C ILE A 1078 -0.03 -28.18 -3.64
N ASN A 1079 -1.03 -29.01 -3.89
CA ASN A 1079 -1.94 -29.50 -2.86
C ASN A 1079 -1.84 -31.03 -2.79
N ASN A 1080 -1.46 -31.55 -1.64
CA ASN A 1080 -1.35 -32.99 -1.45
C ASN A 1080 -1.91 -33.40 -0.09
N GLY A 1081 -2.51 -34.58 -0.03
CA GLY A 1081 -3.13 -35.03 1.20
C GLY A 1081 -3.33 -36.53 1.23
N LEU A 1082 -3.76 -36.99 2.39
CA LEU A 1082 -3.99 -38.40 2.69
C LEU A 1082 -5.40 -38.50 3.26
N VAL A 1083 -6.24 -39.28 2.58
CA VAL A 1083 -7.66 -39.42 2.90
C VAL A 1083 -7.91 -40.85 3.38
N GLY A 1084 -8.57 -41.00 4.52
CA GLY A 1084 -8.99 -42.29 5.06
C GLY A 1084 -10.49 -42.32 5.33
N ASN A 1085 -11.12 -43.47 5.11
CA ASN A 1085 -12.53 -43.72 5.42
C ASN A 1085 -12.69 -44.21 6.88
N PHE A 1086 -13.51 -43.55 7.69
CA PHE A 1086 -13.70 -43.94 9.10
C PHE A 1086 -14.53 -45.23 9.28
N GLN A 1087 -15.34 -45.59 8.28
CA GLN A 1087 -16.09 -46.83 8.28
C GLN A 1087 -15.24 -48.01 7.82
N GLN A 1088 -14.21 -47.76 6.99
CA GLN A 1088 -13.29 -48.76 6.44
C GLN A 1088 -11.86 -48.21 6.49
N ILE A 1089 -11.20 -48.32 7.64
CA ILE A 1089 -9.90 -47.67 7.92
C ILE A 1089 -8.79 -48.11 6.96
N ASP A 1090 -8.88 -49.33 6.40
CA ASP A 1090 -7.93 -49.83 5.39
C ASP A 1090 -8.07 -49.09 4.04
N ASP A 1091 -9.21 -48.42 3.78
CA ASP A 1091 -9.45 -47.62 2.59
C ASP A 1091 -8.84 -46.23 2.76
N THR A 1092 -7.55 -46.16 2.45
CA THR A 1092 -6.77 -44.93 2.49
C THR A 1092 -6.08 -44.68 1.15
N PHE A 1093 -6.15 -43.45 0.66
CA PHE A 1093 -5.43 -43.04 -0.54
C PHE A 1093 -4.69 -41.72 -0.34
N TYR A 1094 -3.60 -41.57 -1.08
CA TYR A 1094 -2.85 -40.32 -1.17
C TYR A 1094 -3.22 -39.59 -2.45
N TYR A 1095 -3.36 -38.27 -2.41
CA TYR A 1095 -3.50 -37.45 -3.60
C TYR A 1095 -2.41 -36.38 -3.72
N PHE A 1096 -2.04 -36.06 -4.95
CA PHE A 1096 -1.09 -35.01 -5.30
C PHE A 1096 -1.63 -34.18 -6.47
N LYS A 1097 -1.76 -32.86 -6.27
CA LYS A 1097 -2.35 -31.91 -7.21
C LYS A 1097 -1.37 -30.75 -7.48
N PRO A 1098 -0.44 -30.91 -8.44
CA PRO A 1098 0.41 -29.82 -8.88
C PRO A 1098 -0.33 -28.94 -9.89
N LYS A 1099 -0.12 -27.63 -9.80
CA LYS A 1099 -0.63 -26.61 -10.72
C LYS A 1099 0.43 -25.56 -10.95
N MET A 1100 0.71 -25.29 -12.22
CA MET A 1100 1.70 -24.29 -12.64
C MET A 1100 1.15 -23.51 -13.82
N GLY A 1101 1.22 -22.18 -13.75
CA GLY A 1101 0.77 -21.30 -14.81
C GLY A 1101 1.65 -20.07 -14.97
N PHE A 1102 1.63 -19.49 -16.16
CA PHE A 1102 2.44 -18.33 -16.52
C PHE A 1102 1.64 -17.35 -17.38
N TYR A 1103 1.93 -16.07 -17.20
CA TYR A 1103 1.56 -15.00 -18.12
C TYR A 1103 2.81 -14.45 -18.78
N ASN A 1104 2.81 -14.36 -20.10
CA ASN A 1104 3.94 -13.87 -20.88
C ASN A 1104 3.47 -12.92 -21.98
N ALA A 1105 3.83 -11.65 -21.87
CA ALA A 1105 3.66 -10.68 -22.95
C ALA A 1105 4.40 -11.14 -24.22
N LEU A 1106 3.67 -11.24 -25.33
CA LEU A 1106 4.18 -11.58 -26.66
C LEU A 1106 4.54 -10.34 -27.48
N THR A 1107 3.96 -9.19 -27.16
CA THR A 1107 4.22 -7.91 -27.82
C THR A 1107 4.98 -6.96 -26.89
N ARG A 1108 5.75 -6.04 -27.49
CA ARG A 1108 6.48 -5.01 -26.72
C ARG A 1108 5.55 -4.15 -25.89
N ASP A 1109 4.37 -3.78 -26.40
CA ASP A 1109 3.36 -2.99 -25.67
C ASP A 1109 2.59 -3.78 -24.59
N ARG A 1110 2.92 -5.06 -24.41
CA ARG A 1110 2.32 -5.99 -23.44
C ARG A 1110 0.81 -6.21 -23.56
N LYS A 1111 0.17 -5.78 -24.66
CA LYS A 1111 -1.28 -5.98 -24.87
C LYS A 1111 -1.63 -7.40 -25.26
N LEU A 1112 -0.75 -8.06 -26.00
CA LEU A 1112 -0.92 -9.45 -26.39
C LEU A 1112 -0.16 -10.36 -25.42
N VAL A 1113 -0.89 -11.20 -24.68
CA VAL A 1113 -0.34 -12.03 -23.60
C VAL A 1113 -0.69 -13.49 -23.86
N LEU A 1114 0.31 -14.37 -23.75
CA LEU A 1114 0.09 -15.81 -23.68
C LEU A 1114 -0.05 -16.21 -22.21
N ARG A 1115 -1.23 -16.72 -21.85
CA ARG A 1115 -1.45 -17.42 -20.60
C ARG A 1115 -1.34 -18.92 -20.84
N SER A 1116 -0.48 -19.59 -20.09
CA SER A 1116 -0.38 -21.05 -20.11
C SER A 1116 -0.65 -21.60 -18.72
N LEU A 1117 -1.41 -22.70 -18.62
CA LEU A 1117 -1.66 -23.41 -17.36
C LEU A 1117 -1.48 -24.91 -17.58
N ALA A 1118 -0.89 -25.58 -16.61
CA ALA A 1118 -0.86 -27.04 -16.52
C ALA A 1118 -1.25 -27.45 -15.11
N GLN A 1119 -2.11 -28.45 -14.99
CA GLN A 1119 -2.50 -29.02 -13.71
C GLN A 1119 -2.77 -30.51 -13.80
N SER A 1120 -2.60 -31.19 -12.68
CA SER A 1120 -2.82 -32.63 -12.56
C SER A 1120 -3.51 -32.94 -11.24
N HIS A 1121 -4.22 -34.07 -11.18
CA HIS A 1121 -4.67 -34.69 -9.94
C HIS A 1121 -4.29 -36.16 -10.01
N ILE A 1122 -3.42 -36.62 -9.11
CA ILE A 1122 -2.91 -37.99 -9.08
C ILE A 1122 -3.34 -38.62 -7.76
N ILE A 1123 -4.04 -39.75 -7.83
CA ILE A 1123 -4.39 -40.58 -6.68
C ILE A 1123 -3.49 -41.83 -6.67
N VAL A 1124 -2.98 -42.18 -5.49
CA VAL A 1124 -2.21 -43.39 -5.20
C VAL A 1124 -2.99 -44.20 -4.17
N GLY A 1125 -3.42 -45.40 -4.57
CA GLY A 1125 -4.45 -46.20 -3.88
C GLY A 1125 -5.65 -46.44 -4.81
N ASN A 1126 -6.41 -47.51 -4.58
CA ASN A 1126 -7.55 -47.88 -5.42
C ASN A 1126 -8.90 -47.61 -4.74
N ASP A 1127 -8.88 -47.27 -3.45
CA ASP A 1127 -10.05 -47.23 -2.59
C ASP A 1127 -10.52 -45.77 -2.40
N TYR A 1128 -10.97 -45.15 -3.49
CA TYR A 1128 -11.50 -43.79 -3.54
C TYR A 1128 -12.90 -43.76 -4.15
N GLU A 1129 -13.72 -42.80 -3.72
CA GLU A 1129 -15.09 -42.63 -4.24
C GLU A 1129 -15.11 -41.74 -5.50
N PHE A 1130 -16.16 -41.84 -6.32
CA PHE A 1130 -16.20 -41.08 -7.59
C PHE A 1130 -16.13 -39.56 -7.40
N TYR A 1131 -16.68 -39.04 -6.30
CA TYR A 1131 -16.60 -37.62 -5.92
C TYR A 1131 -15.23 -37.20 -5.37
N GLN A 1132 -14.35 -38.17 -5.06
CA GLN A 1132 -12.94 -37.94 -4.70
C GLN A 1132 -11.98 -38.13 -5.89
N SER A 1133 -12.49 -38.64 -7.02
CA SER A 1133 -11.67 -39.01 -8.18
C SER A 1133 -10.97 -37.83 -8.86
N ALA A 1134 -9.98 -38.13 -9.71
CA ALA A 1134 -9.37 -37.15 -10.59
C ALA A 1134 -10.34 -36.79 -11.72
N GLN A 1135 -10.94 -35.60 -11.64
CA GLN A 1135 -12.00 -35.14 -12.54
C GLN A 1135 -11.54 -34.05 -13.52
N LEU A 1136 -11.96 -34.16 -14.79
CA LEU A 1136 -11.81 -33.12 -15.83
C LEU A 1136 -13.17 -32.63 -16.34
N GLY A 1137 -13.27 -31.34 -16.63
CA GLY A 1137 -14.48 -30.68 -17.17
C GLY A 1137 -14.36 -29.15 -17.13
N GLN A 1138 -15.49 -28.45 -17.25
CA GLN A 1138 -15.54 -26.97 -17.41
C GLN A 1138 -14.67 -26.19 -16.41
N MET A 1139 -14.68 -26.60 -15.13
CA MET A 1139 -14.02 -25.90 -14.03
C MET A 1139 -12.56 -26.33 -13.82
N THR A 1140 -12.13 -27.44 -14.41
CA THR A 1140 -10.80 -28.03 -14.18
C THR A 1140 -9.94 -28.06 -15.45
N GLY A 1141 -10.30 -27.31 -16.49
CA GLY A 1141 -9.46 -27.12 -17.66
C GLY A 1141 -10.26 -27.27 -18.93
N LEU A 1142 -10.98 -28.38 -19.14
CA LEU A 1142 -11.79 -28.62 -20.34
C LEU A 1142 -13.08 -27.77 -20.38
N ARG A 1143 -12.93 -26.45 -20.62
CA ARG A 1143 -13.97 -25.41 -20.57
C ARG A 1143 -15.17 -25.67 -21.50
N GLY A 1144 -14.97 -26.42 -22.57
CA GLY A 1144 -16.00 -26.82 -23.55
C GLY A 1144 -16.85 -28.03 -23.15
N TYR A 1145 -16.54 -28.70 -22.03
CA TYR A 1145 -17.24 -29.90 -21.57
C TYR A 1145 -18.10 -29.65 -20.33
N ARG A 1146 -18.98 -30.58 -19.96
CA ARG A 1146 -19.73 -30.52 -18.68
C ARG A 1146 -18.81 -30.45 -17.46
N THR A 1147 -19.29 -29.93 -16.34
CA THR A 1147 -18.53 -30.04 -15.08
C THR A 1147 -18.36 -31.53 -14.73
N GLN A 1148 -17.19 -31.94 -14.20
CA GLN A 1148 -16.88 -33.34 -13.85
C GLN A 1148 -17.15 -34.37 -14.96
N ARG A 1149 -16.91 -33.99 -16.23
CA ARG A 1149 -17.23 -34.81 -17.41
C ARG A 1149 -16.48 -36.15 -17.46
N PHE A 1150 -15.21 -36.17 -17.06
CA PHE A 1150 -14.38 -37.37 -17.06
C PHE A 1150 -13.79 -37.61 -15.68
N SER A 1151 -13.91 -38.84 -15.17
CA SER A 1151 -13.40 -39.26 -13.86
C SER A 1151 -12.36 -40.37 -14.00
N GLY A 1152 -11.25 -40.28 -13.28
CA GLY A 1152 -10.20 -41.31 -13.24
C GLY A 1152 -9.42 -41.33 -11.94
N GLN A 1153 -8.39 -42.18 -11.88
CA GLN A 1153 -7.42 -42.22 -10.78
C GLN A 1153 -6.37 -41.12 -10.93
N ARG A 1154 -6.08 -40.71 -12.18
CA ARG A 1154 -5.17 -39.62 -12.48
C ARG A 1154 -5.77 -38.73 -13.56
N SER A 1155 -5.47 -37.45 -13.54
CA SER A 1155 -5.82 -36.52 -14.61
C SER A 1155 -4.66 -35.57 -14.91
N PHE A 1156 -4.61 -35.10 -16.14
CA PHE A 1156 -3.70 -34.04 -16.57
C PHE A 1156 -4.43 -33.20 -17.61
N VAL A 1157 -4.26 -31.89 -17.50
CA VAL A 1157 -4.82 -30.94 -18.43
C VAL A 1157 -3.91 -29.74 -18.54
N THR A 1158 -3.78 -29.23 -19.76
CA THR A 1158 -3.07 -28.00 -20.05
C THR A 1158 -3.91 -27.10 -20.92
N SER A 1159 -3.75 -25.80 -20.71
CA SER A 1159 -4.45 -24.77 -21.46
C SER A 1159 -3.52 -23.67 -21.93
N GLY A 1160 -3.91 -23.06 -23.05
CA GLY A 1160 -3.25 -21.88 -23.61
C GLY A 1160 -4.29 -20.86 -24.04
N ASP A 1161 -4.21 -19.64 -23.51
CA ASP A 1161 -5.03 -18.51 -23.92
C ASP A 1161 -4.16 -17.40 -24.50
N ILE A 1162 -4.48 -16.95 -25.72
CA ILE A 1162 -3.97 -15.70 -26.27
C ILE A 1162 -4.96 -14.61 -25.86
N ARG A 1163 -4.49 -13.68 -25.06
CA ARG A 1163 -5.27 -12.59 -24.47
C ARG A 1163 -4.85 -11.29 -25.14
N TYR A 1164 -5.82 -10.46 -25.52
CA TYR A 1164 -5.60 -9.11 -26.00
C TYR A 1164 -6.35 -8.10 -25.11
N SER A 1165 -5.60 -7.21 -24.48
CA SER A 1165 -6.16 -6.14 -23.65
C SER A 1165 -6.32 -4.87 -24.49
N PHE A 1166 -7.54 -4.34 -24.53
CA PHE A 1166 -7.77 -3.03 -25.13
C PHE A 1166 -7.29 -1.93 -24.18
N ASN A 1167 -7.12 -0.74 -24.74
CA ASN A 1167 -6.90 0.44 -23.91
C ASN A 1167 -8.10 0.62 -22.98
N GLU A 1168 -7.80 1.08 -21.78
CA GLU A 1168 -8.82 1.56 -20.86
C GLU A 1168 -9.63 2.67 -21.50
N PHE A 1169 -10.94 2.65 -21.30
CA PHE A 1169 -11.81 3.72 -21.75
C PHE A 1169 -12.68 4.22 -20.61
N LYS A 1170 -13.01 5.49 -20.74
CA LYS A 1170 -13.68 6.29 -19.73
C LYS A 1170 -15.19 5.99 -19.79
N SER A 1171 -15.73 5.31 -18.77
CA SER A 1171 -17.18 5.31 -18.54
C SER A 1171 -17.54 6.47 -17.61
N GLY A 1172 -18.82 6.88 -17.57
CA GLY A 1172 -19.27 7.97 -16.68
C GLY A 1172 -19.23 7.65 -15.17
N PHE A 1173 -18.74 6.47 -14.77
CA PHE A 1173 -18.69 6.01 -13.37
C PHE A 1173 -17.25 5.66 -12.97
N VAL A 1174 -16.65 4.68 -13.65
CA VAL A 1174 -15.29 4.16 -13.38
C VAL A 1174 -14.59 3.79 -14.69
N PRO A 1175 -13.27 3.84 -14.77
CA PRO A 1175 -12.56 3.40 -15.96
C PRO A 1175 -12.68 1.91 -16.12
N LEU A 1176 -12.98 1.50 -17.36
CA LEU A 1176 -13.18 0.10 -17.70
C LEU A 1176 -12.06 -0.31 -18.63
N GLN A 1177 -11.40 -1.41 -18.27
CA GLN A 1177 -10.56 -2.14 -19.19
C GLN A 1177 -11.31 -3.38 -19.66
N ILE A 1178 -11.51 -3.45 -20.98
CA ILE A 1178 -12.05 -4.64 -21.64
C ILE A 1178 -10.88 -5.39 -22.26
N GLY A 1179 -10.97 -6.72 -22.26
CA GLY A 1179 -10.11 -7.55 -23.08
C GLY A 1179 -10.84 -8.74 -23.66
N VAL A 1180 -10.24 -9.32 -24.69
CA VAL A 1180 -10.72 -10.53 -25.37
C VAL A 1180 -9.67 -11.61 -25.30
N PHE A 1181 -10.08 -12.86 -25.21
CA PHE A 1181 -9.15 -13.99 -25.33
C PHE A 1181 -9.71 -15.06 -26.22
N VAL A 1182 -8.79 -15.81 -26.83
CA VAL A 1182 -9.06 -17.05 -27.54
C VAL A 1182 -8.10 -18.10 -27.00
N GLY A 1183 -8.58 -19.32 -26.83
CA GLY A 1183 -7.77 -20.38 -26.23
C GLY A 1183 -8.39 -21.75 -26.40
N GLY A 1184 -7.71 -22.74 -25.84
CA GLY A 1184 -8.17 -24.11 -25.84
C GLY A 1184 -7.47 -24.94 -24.80
N ASP A 1185 -8.09 -26.06 -24.48
CA ASP A 1185 -7.67 -26.97 -23.44
C ASP A 1185 -7.45 -28.37 -24.03
N VAL A 1186 -6.48 -29.10 -23.48
CA VAL A 1186 -6.23 -30.50 -23.82
C VAL A 1186 -6.02 -31.28 -22.53
N GLY A 1187 -6.80 -32.33 -22.33
CA GLY A 1187 -6.78 -33.09 -21.08
C GLY A 1187 -7.22 -34.53 -21.23
N ARG A 1188 -6.85 -35.33 -20.23
CA ARG A 1188 -7.13 -36.76 -20.18
C ARG A 1188 -7.16 -37.28 -18.74
N VAL A 1189 -7.94 -38.34 -18.52
CA VAL A 1189 -7.90 -39.14 -17.28
C VAL A 1189 -7.27 -40.52 -17.51
N TRP A 1190 -6.78 -41.15 -16.45
CA TRP A 1190 -6.24 -42.52 -16.46
C TRP A 1190 -6.80 -43.33 -15.30
N LEU A 1191 -7.00 -44.62 -15.55
CA LEU A 1191 -7.35 -45.64 -14.55
C LEU A 1191 -6.30 -46.76 -14.56
N SER A 1192 -6.17 -47.47 -13.45
CA SER A 1192 -5.35 -48.69 -13.40
C SER A 1192 -5.92 -49.76 -14.33
N GLY A 1193 -5.13 -50.22 -15.30
CA GLY A 1193 -5.54 -51.23 -16.28
C GLY A 1193 -6.34 -50.72 -17.49
N ASP A 1194 -6.48 -49.41 -17.66
CA ASP A 1194 -7.12 -48.79 -18.84
C ASP A 1194 -6.16 -48.67 -20.04
N PHE A 1195 -6.69 -48.93 -21.24
CA PHE A 1195 -5.98 -48.91 -22.52
C PHE A 1195 -6.47 -47.81 -23.47
N SER A 1196 -7.45 -46.99 -23.09
CA SER A 1196 -7.90 -45.87 -23.93
C SER A 1196 -6.71 -44.97 -24.27
N GLU A 1197 -6.55 -44.55 -25.52
CA GLU A 1197 -5.53 -43.57 -25.92
C GLU A 1197 -6.12 -42.16 -26.10
N ARG A 1198 -7.42 -41.99 -25.82
CA ARG A 1198 -8.19 -40.78 -26.12
C ARG A 1198 -7.77 -39.60 -25.25
N TRP A 1199 -7.49 -38.49 -25.91
CA TRP A 1199 -7.35 -37.16 -25.32
C TRP A 1199 -8.58 -36.33 -25.69
N HIS A 1200 -9.01 -35.49 -24.78
CA HIS A 1200 -10.12 -34.56 -24.99
C HIS A 1200 -9.56 -33.16 -25.18
N ASN A 1201 -10.18 -32.41 -26.08
CA ASN A 1201 -9.78 -31.04 -26.35
C ASN A 1201 -11.00 -30.17 -26.61
N ASP A 1202 -10.85 -28.89 -26.34
CA ASP A 1202 -11.82 -27.87 -26.69
C ASP A 1202 -11.12 -26.62 -27.19
N TYR A 1203 -11.91 -25.70 -27.71
CA TYR A 1203 -11.45 -24.37 -28.08
C TYR A 1203 -12.57 -23.36 -27.91
N GLY A 1204 -12.21 -22.11 -27.70
CA GLY A 1204 -13.18 -21.06 -27.44
C GLY A 1204 -12.53 -19.72 -27.21
N GLY A 1205 -13.31 -18.83 -26.60
CA GLY A 1205 -12.87 -17.51 -26.25
C GLY A 1205 -13.84 -16.80 -25.35
N GLY A 1206 -13.53 -15.56 -25.04
CA GLY A 1206 -14.35 -14.77 -24.14
C GLY A 1206 -13.94 -13.31 -24.05
N ILE A 1207 -14.71 -12.58 -23.26
CA ILE A 1207 -14.49 -11.18 -22.93
C ILE A 1207 -14.36 -11.07 -21.42
N TRP A 1208 -13.42 -10.26 -20.95
CA TRP A 1208 -13.41 -9.81 -19.56
C TRP A 1208 -13.54 -8.30 -19.47
N VAL A 1209 -14.10 -7.85 -18.37
CA VAL A 1209 -14.23 -6.44 -18.00
C VAL A 1209 -13.71 -6.29 -16.59
N ASN A 1210 -12.74 -5.40 -16.41
CA ASN A 1210 -12.18 -5.04 -15.12
C ASN A 1210 -12.37 -3.55 -14.88
N SER A 1211 -12.63 -3.19 -13.63
CA SER A 1211 -12.74 -1.81 -13.17
C SER A 1211 -11.96 -1.64 -11.87
N ALA A 1212 -10.72 -1.14 -11.96
CA ALA A 1212 -9.91 -0.64 -10.85
C ALA A 1212 -10.13 -1.39 -9.51
N GLU A 1213 -9.95 -2.72 -9.57
CA GLU A 1213 -10.11 -3.72 -8.51
C GLU A 1213 -11.51 -3.91 -7.89
N ALA A 1214 -12.45 -2.99 -8.13
CA ALA A 1214 -13.81 -3.00 -7.58
C ALA A 1214 -14.75 -4.03 -8.23
N ILE A 1215 -14.67 -4.21 -9.55
CA ILE A 1215 -15.62 -5.04 -10.33
C ILE A 1215 -14.84 -5.89 -11.34
N GLY A 1216 -15.16 -7.19 -11.37
CA GLY A 1216 -14.64 -8.13 -12.36
C GLY A 1216 -15.78 -8.92 -13.01
N ALA A 1217 -15.80 -8.96 -14.34
CA ALA A 1217 -16.74 -9.77 -15.11
C ALA A 1217 -16.00 -10.59 -16.17
N THR A 1218 -16.43 -11.83 -16.36
CA THR A 1218 -15.95 -12.70 -17.45
C THR A 1218 -17.13 -13.36 -18.15
N PHE A 1219 -17.05 -13.43 -19.48
CA PHE A 1219 -18.01 -14.09 -20.36
C PHE A 1219 -17.25 -15.06 -21.26
N ASN A 1220 -17.61 -16.33 -21.25
CA ASN A 1220 -16.86 -17.41 -21.89
C ASN A 1220 -17.77 -18.19 -22.83
N LEU A 1221 -17.22 -18.59 -23.98
CA LEU A 1221 -17.87 -19.45 -24.97
C LEU A 1221 -16.87 -20.47 -25.50
N PHE A 1222 -17.06 -21.75 -25.16
CA PHE A 1222 -16.16 -22.84 -25.54
C PHE A 1222 -16.92 -23.97 -26.24
N HIS A 1223 -16.24 -24.67 -27.14
CA HIS A 1223 -16.76 -25.80 -27.90
C HIS A 1223 -15.85 -27.02 -27.74
N GLY A 1224 -16.44 -28.15 -27.34
CA GLY A 1224 -15.82 -29.47 -27.35
C GLY A 1224 -16.77 -30.50 -27.95
N ASP A 1225 -16.46 -31.80 -27.80
CA ASP A 1225 -17.30 -32.89 -28.31
C ASP A 1225 -18.74 -32.85 -27.75
N ASP A 1226 -18.93 -32.34 -26.52
CA ASP A 1226 -20.24 -32.18 -25.86
C ASP A 1226 -21.03 -30.95 -26.39
N GLY A 1227 -20.52 -30.23 -27.38
CA GLY A 1227 -21.17 -29.06 -27.97
C GLY A 1227 -20.66 -27.72 -27.45
N LEU A 1228 -21.49 -26.68 -27.56
CA LEU A 1228 -21.13 -25.29 -27.26
C LEU A 1228 -21.61 -24.88 -25.86
N ARG A 1229 -20.73 -24.25 -25.07
CA ARG A 1229 -20.98 -23.90 -23.66
C ARG A 1229 -20.70 -22.43 -23.38
N PHE A 1230 -21.73 -21.73 -22.93
CA PHE A 1230 -21.66 -20.36 -22.47
C PHE A 1230 -21.62 -20.29 -20.94
N SER A 1231 -20.72 -19.49 -20.37
CA SER A 1231 -20.73 -19.18 -18.93
C SER A 1231 -20.39 -17.70 -18.69
N PHE A 1232 -20.91 -17.14 -17.60
CA PHE A 1232 -20.44 -15.85 -17.12
C PHE A 1232 -20.33 -15.82 -15.61
N GLN A 1233 -19.51 -14.90 -15.12
CA GLN A 1233 -19.39 -14.57 -13.71
C GLN A 1233 -19.17 -13.07 -13.58
N VAL A 1234 -19.92 -12.45 -12.67
CA VAL A 1234 -19.75 -11.06 -12.23
C VAL A 1234 -19.56 -11.09 -10.73
N GLY A 1235 -18.43 -10.57 -10.28
CA GLY A 1235 -18.09 -10.41 -8.88
C GLY A 1235 -17.74 -8.97 -8.58
N PHE A 1236 -18.07 -8.56 -7.37
CA PHE A 1236 -17.56 -7.33 -6.77
C PHE A 1236 -16.40 -7.72 -5.85
N ASN A 1237 -15.38 -6.89 -5.77
CA ASN A 1237 -14.27 -7.07 -4.84
C ASN A 1237 -14.05 -5.69 -4.22
N PHE A 1238 -14.40 -5.53 -2.94
CA PHE A 1238 -14.35 -4.25 -2.23
C PHE A 1238 -13.45 -4.36 -1.01
#